data_AF-A0A4U0VHK4-F1
#
_entry.id   AF-A0A4U0VHK4-F1
#
_cell.length_a   1.000
_cell.length_b   1.000
_cell.length_c   1.000
_cell.angle_alpha   90.00
_cell.angle_beta   90.00
_cell.angle_gamma   90.00
#
_symmetry.space_group_name_H-M   'P 1'
#
loop_
_entity.id
_entity.type
_entity.pdbx_description
1 polymer ?
#
loop_
_entity_poly.entity_id
_entity_poly.type
_entity_poly.pdbx_seq_one_letter_code
_entity_poly.pdbx_strand_id
1 'polypeptide(L)'
;MPPSQLKALKTRLREKGITAPSKSKTQRKSGSGHANPKDRHTALQQIRDDFNPFELRHVSARPAKFPSTSIYNSTGSGKYAKILHRPGVSKSAGEDMRRQHLLPEMRRRNKTGGLIDRRIGEGDEGMTAEQRAVMRFTKEKEGRRGGVFDLEGSDDEGGLMGLTHGGRTIDELEDDDMKGSGKGSESEDEDAGFLVKKRRRDEEEDDDVEEADEGQPDVKKSKKEVMQEVIAKSKLHKYKRQKVKEDDEDLIDKLDAGMADLLPLLRSQQAPPPPSAPIEIQPRNTANEAGMKMDPERQKLLDGMDRAQADKDYEKRLRELAQDTRAKPSERTKTAEERAKEEAERLKMLEERRSKRMRGEQVADDEEEEQGRDVDVEDVEENAVDALGNEEVGDDAEEFGFASAGVEAMQKTREKVRHVDEDEFDFDADLVASASEAELSDQESEADDASVPGEIMEAEQEQDEEDEFVNGILGGANATPITDSSNTTIVDGSGALAFTYPCPRSHAELLSIVDTLPVQQLPTIIQRIRALYHPSLSAANKEMMSDFSRALVDHLAYMAEHNQPLPVAEQVIRHLHSLSRTYAIPIAEAFRTHLLAWHERPGGEPSKGDLVVLTAIGSIYPTSDHFHQVVTPATTLMGRWLAVNAPSPGAKMVDERRSRVGALMVGVCVRWQALSKRIVPEAVRFTLRILATIAVTRTSSTEVAEHLENLTAMAELWKDKTAFIEIFQPFLPILRNLGSTATPASEHLTTLLGPSRQTRRPLLLHNHRPQPLRTSNPKFEEGFNPDKHYDPDRERSDAAKLRKEVNREKKGAVRELRKDGAFVAREELREKRERDADFVKRERRLVAEIAQEGRESQGGGGGRARGKGRR
;
A
#
# COMPACT_ATOMS: atom_id res chain seq x y z
N MET A 1 -20.81 63.29 -10.06
CA MET A 1 -21.04 62.88 -11.47
C MET A 1 -19.71 62.88 -12.21
N PRO A 2 -19.43 61.89 -13.07
CA PRO A 2 -18.24 61.94 -13.92
C PRO A 2 -18.27 63.20 -14.80
N PRO A 3 -17.12 63.82 -15.10
CA PRO A 3 -17.07 65.02 -15.92
C PRO A 3 -17.62 64.73 -17.33
N SER A 4 -18.28 65.71 -17.94
CA SER A 4 -18.74 65.62 -19.34
C SER A 4 -17.59 65.21 -20.28
N GLN A 5 -17.88 64.35 -21.27
CA GLN A 5 -16.90 63.92 -22.27
C GLN A 5 -16.23 65.10 -22.97
N LEU A 6 -16.96 66.19 -23.25
CA LEU A 6 -16.39 67.40 -23.85
C LEU A 6 -15.37 68.08 -22.93
N LYS A 7 -15.64 68.12 -21.62
CA LYS A 7 -14.74 68.70 -20.63
C LYS A 7 -13.48 67.85 -20.49
N ALA A 8 -13.63 66.53 -20.40
CA ALA A 8 -12.53 65.57 -20.34
C ALA A 8 -11.66 65.59 -21.62
N LEU A 9 -12.26 65.77 -22.80
CA LEU A 9 -11.51 65.88 -24.05
C LEU A 9 -10.65 67.14 -24.08
N LYS A 10 -11.24 68.29 -23.69
CA LYS A 10 -10.52 69.57 -23.61
C LYS A 10 -9.38 69.53 -22.59
N THR A 11 -9.55 68.85 -21.45
CA THR A 11 -8.46 68.70 -20.46
C THR A 11 -7.36 67.79 -20.99
N ARG A 12 -7.69 66.62 -21.56
CA ARG A 12 -6.68 65.71 -22.13
C ARG A 12 -5.90 66.30 -23.31
N LEU A 13 -6.56 67.05 -24.20
CA LEU A 13 -5.89 67.75 -25.31
C LEU A 13 -4.96 68.87 -24.81
N ARG A 14 -5.29 69.51 -23.68
CA ARG A 14 -4.46 70.53 -23.03
C ARG A 14 -3.26 69.89 -22.29
N GLU A 15 -3.48 68.81 -21.55
CA GLU A 15 -2.45 68.04 -20.85
C GLU A 15 -1.40 67.46 -21.81
N LYS A 16 -1.83 66.94 -22.96
CA LYS A 16 -0.94 66.45 -24.02
C LYS A 16 -0.37 67.58 -24.89
N GLY A 17 -0.65 68.86 -24.58
CA GLY A 17 -0.06 70.02 -25.24
C GLY A 17 -0.51 70.27 -26.68
N ILE A 18 -1.60 69.62 -27.12
CA ILE A 18 -2.13 69.69 -28.49
C ILE A 18 -2.96 70.96 -28.68
N THR A 19 -3.75 71.34 -27.68
CA THR A 19 -4.53 72.59 -27.65
C THR A 19 -4.02 73.47 -26.51
N ALA A 20 -3.05 74.32 -26.80
CA ALA A 20 -2.53 75.33 -25.87
C ALA A 20 -2.84 76.75 -26.36
N PRO A 21 -3.03 77.74 -25.47
CA PRO A 21 -3.07 79.15 -25.86
C PRO A 21 -1.72 79.58 -26.48
N SER A 22 -1.70 80.70 -27.24
CA SER A 22 -0.49 81.11 -27.98
C SER A 22 0.70 81.30 -27.05
N LYS A 23 1.73 80.46 -27.20
CA LYS A 23 2.97 80.52 -26.39
C LYS A 23 3.79 81.76 -26.74
N SER A 24 4.30 82.47 -25.74
CA SER A 24 5.22 83.61 -25.94
C SER A 24 6.56 83.16 -26.54
N LYS A 25 7.32 84.11 -27.13
CA LYS A 25 8.58 83.83 -27.83
C LYS A 25 9.64 83.19 -26.91
N THR A 26 9.62 83.50 -25.61
CA THR A 26 10.47 82.89 -24.57
C THR A 26 10.06 81.46 -24.23
N GLN A 27 8.76 81.17 -24.09
CA GLN A 27 8.26 79.81 -23.83
C GLN A 27 8.47 78.84 -25.00
N ARG A 28 8.51 79.35 -26.24
CA ARG A 28 8.88 78.54 -27.42
C ARG A 28 10.35 78.12 -27.42
N LYS A 29 11.23 78.90 -26.77
CA LYS A 29 12.68 78.65 -26.70
C LYS A 29 13.05 77.67 -25.59
N SER A 30 12.30 77.65 -24.47
CA SER A 30 12.49 76.68 -23.38
C SER A 30 11.84 75.31 -23.63
N GLY A 31 10.83 75.25 -24.51
CA GLY A 31 10.14 74.01 -24.88
C GLY A 31 10.67 73.29 -26.13
N SER A 32 11.86 73.65 -26.64
CA SER A 32 12.42 73.07 -27.88
C SER A 32 13.19 71.76 -27.65
N GLY A 33 12.69 70.89 -26.78
CA GLY A 33 13.00 69.46 -26.85
C GLY A 33 12.05 68.84 -27.86
N HIS A 34 12.55 68.23 -28.93
CA HIS A 34 11.74 67.61 -29.98
C HIS A 34 10.75 66.59 -29.42
N ALA A 35 9.50 66.98 -29.18
CA ALA A 35 8.41 66.02 -29.14
C ALA A 35 8.27 65.49 -30.57
N ASN A 36 8.57 64.21 -30.79
CA ASN A 36 8.51 63.65 -32.13
C ASN A 36 7.09 63.86 -32.69
N PRO A 37 6.94 64.22 -33.98
CA PRO A 37 5.63 64.24 -34.64
C PRO A 37 4.87 62.91 -34.46
N LYS A 38 5.63 61.81 -34.35
CA LYS A 38 5.13 60.47 -34.03
C LYS A 38 4.50 60.41 -32.63
N ASP A 39 5.11 60.97 -31.60
CA ASP A 39 4.57 60.96 -30.22
C ASP A 39 3.29 61.80 -30.09
N ARG A 40 3.21 62.89 -30.85
CA ARG A 40 1.98 63.68 -30.95
C ARG A 40 0.88 62.92 -31.68
N HIS A 41 1.22 62.21 -32.75
CA HIS A 41 0.27 61.39 -33.50
C HIS A 41 -0.24 60.21 -32.68
N THR A 42 0.64 59.50 -31.96
CA THR A 42 0.25 58.40 -31.06
C THR A 42 -0.61 58.90 -29.91
N ALA A 43 -0.28 60.04 -29.29
CA ALA A 43 -1.11 60.65 -28.26
C ALA A 43 -2.48 61.08 -28.81
N LEU A 44 -2.54 61.64 -30.02
CA LEU A 44 -3.80 61.99 -30.69
C LEU A 44 -4.64 60.76 -31.02
N GLN A 45 -4.01 59.67 -31.47
CA GLN A 45 -4.68 58.40 -31.72
C GLN A 45 -5.25 57.79 -30.44
N GLN A 46 -4.49 57.80 -29.34
CA GLN A 46 -4.98 57.37 -28.03
C GLN A 46 -6.20 58.18 -27.58
N ILE A 47 -6.17 59.51 -27.77
CA ILE A 47 -7.32 60.38 -27.46
C ILE A 47 -8.52 60.04 -28.37
N ARG A 48 -8.30 59.78 -29.65
CA ARG A 48 -9.39 59.38 -30.57
C ARG A 48 -10.00 58.04 -30.16
N ASP A 49 -9.18 57.06 -29.78
CA ASP A 49 -9.64 55.74 -29.34
C ASP A 49 -10.39 55.83 -27.99
N ASP A 50 -9.89 56.63 -27.04
CA ASP A 50 -10.51 56.80 -25.71
C ASP A 50 -11.84 57.57 -25.75
N PHE A 51 -11.99 58.54 -26.67
CA PHE A 51 -13.20 59.35 -26.82
C PHE A 51 -14.17 58.85 -27.87
N ASN A 52 -13.88 57.74 -28.55
CA ASN A 52 -14.80 57.05 -29.44
C ASN A 52 -15.23 55.68 -28.86
N PRO A 53 -16.06 55.66 -27.80
CA PRO A 53 -16.46 54.43 -27.13
C PRO A 53 -17.40 53.54 -27.96
N PHE A 54 -17.92 54.02 -29.10
CA PHE A 54 -18.86 53.26 -29.93
C PHE A 54 -18.15 52.34 -30.94
N GLU A 55 -16.87 52.60 -31.24
CA GLU A 55 -16.03 51.70 -32.04
C GLU A 55 -15.55 50.48 -31.24
N LEU A 56 -15.56 50.58 -29.90
CA LEU A 56 -15.06 49.57 -28.97
C LEU A 56 -16.24 49.03 -28.16
N ARG A 57 -16.68 47.80 -28.43
CA ARG A 57 -17.66 47.14 -27.55
C ARG A 57 -16.93 46.66 -26.30
N HIS A 58 -17.17 47.35 -25.19
CA HIS A 58 -16.91 46.80 -23.87
C HIS A 58 -17.77 45.54 -23.69
N VAL A 59 -17.15 44.44 -23.29
CA VAL A 59 -17.81 43.12 -23.16
C VAL A 59 -18.96 43.16 -22.14
N SER A 60 -18.91 44.09 -21.19
CA SER A 60 -19.99 44.37 -20.23
C SER A 60 -19.87 45.81 -19.70
N ALA A 61 -21.01 46.47 -19.44
CA ALA A 61 -21.05 47.73 -18.68
C ALA A 61 -20.83 47.52 -17.17
N ARG A 62 -20.92 46.26 -16.71
CA ARG A 62 -20.67 45.84 -15.33
C ARG A 62 -19.24 45.33 -15.17
N PRO A 63 -18.63 45.49 -13.98
CA PRO A 63 -17.35 44.87 -13.67
C PRO A 63 -17.42 43.34 -13.83
N ALA A 64 -16.26 42.67 -13.83
CA ALA A 64 -16.17 41.22 -13.91
C ALA A 64 -17.11 40.54 -12.88
N LYS A 65 -17.79 39.46 -13.29
CA LYS A 65 -18.77 38.76 -12.46
C LYS A 65 -18.15 38.18 -11.18
N PHE A 66 -16.91 37.71 -11.27
CA PHE A 66 -16.10 37.26 -10.16
C PHE A 66 -14.77 38.03 -10.20
N PRO A 67 -14.45 38.87 -9.21
CA PRO A 67 -13.19 39.59 -9.17
C PRO A 67 -12.07 38.62 -8.76
N SER A 68 -11.25 38.20 -9.72
CA SER A 68 -10.01 37.47 -9.44
C SER A 68 -8.83 38.44 -9.55
N THR A 69 -8.02 38.52 -8.49
CA THR A 69 -6.78 39.31 -8.45
C THR A 69 -5.58 38.53 -8.99
N SER A 70 -5.63 37.19 -8.98
CA SER A 70 -4.53 36.32 -9.44
C SER A 70 -4.36 36.30 -10.96
N ILE A 71 -5.43 36.58 -11.72
CA ILE A 71 -5.38 36.65 -13.20
C ILE A 71 -4.62 37.89 -13.70
N TYR A 72 -4.40 38.91 -12.85
CA TYR A 72 -3.72 40.14 -13.25
C TYR A 72 -2.19 40.04 -13.30
N ASN A 73 -1.57 39.00 -12.74
CA ASN A 73 -0.11 38.89 -12.61
C ASN A 73 0.57 37.86 -13.51
N SER A 74 -0.16 37.08 -14.33
CA SER A 74 0.51 36.23 -15.31
C SER A 74 0.80 37.01 -16.60
N THR A 75 2.06 37.31 -16.83
CA THR A 75 2.63 37.83 -18.09
C THR A 75 2.49 36.83 -19.27
N GLY A 76 1.65 35.81 -19.17
CA GLY A 76 1.62 34.65 -20.08
C GLY A 76 0.28 34.32 -20.76
N SER A 77 -0.89 34.60 -20.19
CA SER A 77 -2.16 34.14 -20.81
C SER A 77 -3.34 35.11 -20.73
N GLY A 78 -3.10 36.38 -20.43
CA GLY A 78 -4.12 37.44 -20.47
C GLY A 78 -4.33 38.11 -21.84
N LYS A 79 -4.09 37.43 -22.98
CA LYS A 79 -4.26 38.06 -24.31
C LYS A 79 -5.70 38.49 -24.61
N TYR A 80 -6.70 37.92 -23.92
CA TYR A 80 -8.12 38.11 -24.25
C TYR A 80 -8.90 39.09 -23.35
N ALA A 81 -8.39 39.47 -22.18
CA ALA A 81 -9.15 40.31 -21.22
C ALA A 81 -9.23 41.80 -21.60
N LYS A 82 -8.38 42.28 -22.51
CA LYS A 82 -8.43 43.64 -23.08
C LYS A 82 -8.72 43.64 -24.58
N ILE A 83 -9.27 42.56 -25.14
CA ILE A 83 -9.76 42.63 -26.52
C ILE A 83 -11.12 43.32 -26.48
N LEU A 84 -11.07 44.65 -26.43
CA LEU A 84 -12.20 45.48 -26.82
C LEU A 84 -12.57 45.06 -28.23
N HIS A 85 -13.68 44.34 -28.39
CA HIS A 85 -14.15 43.94 -29.70
C HIS A 85 -14.40 45.20 -30.51
N ARG A 86 -13.73 45.35 -31.66
CA ARG A 86 -13.92 46.46 -32.61
C ARG A 86 -14.91 46.03 -33.69
N PRO A 87 -16.23 46.25 -33.51
CA PRO A 87 -17.22 45.67 -34.41
C PRO A 87 -17.17 46.33 -35.78
N GLY A 88 -16.89 47.64 -35.85
CA GLY A 88 -16.72 48.38 -37.10
C GLY A 88 -15.64 47.75 -37.98
N VAL A 89 -14.44 47.59 -37.42
CA VAL A 89 -13.29 46.96 -38.10
C VAL A 89 -13.59 45.51 -38.49
N SER A 90 -14.19 44.72 -37.60
CA SER A 90 -14.53 43.32 -37.91
C SER A 90 -15.58 43.19 -39.03
N LYS A 91 -16.53 44.14 -39.09
CA LYS A 91 -17.56 44.18 -40.13
C LYS A 91 -16.97 44.63 -41.45
N SER A 92 -16.15 45.69 -41.47
CA SER A 92 -15.49 46.16 -42.69
C SER A 92 -14.57 45.10 -43.26
N ALA A 93 -13.72 44.48 -42.43
CA ALA A 93 -12.87 43.37 -42.85
C ALA A 93 -13.71 42.21 -43.40
N GLY A 94 -14.81 41.85 -42.73
CA GLY A 94 -15.73 40.83 -43.22
C GLY A 94 -16.42 41.19 -44.54
N GLU A 95 -16.73 42.47 -44.79
CA GLU A 95 -17.28 42.91 -46.08
C GLU A 95 -16.22 42.94 -47.18
N ASP A 96 -14.99 43.35 -46.86
CA ASP A 96 -13.88 43.36 -47.80
C ASP A 96 -13.51 41.93 -48.22
N MET A 97 -13.48 40.97 -47.29
CA MET A 97 -13.31 39.55 -47.61
C MET A 97 -14.42 39.06 -48.56
N ARG A 98 -15.69 39.43 -48.32
CA ARG A 98 -16.79 39.07 -49.24
C ARG A 98 -16.65 39.73 -50.61
N ARG A 99 -16.19 40.99 -50.67
CA ARG A 99 -15.89 41.67 -51.93
C ARG A 99 -14.72 41.04 -52.68
N GLN A 100 -13.74 40.49 -51.97
CA GLN A 100 -12.59 39.84 -52.58
C GLN A 100 -12.90 38.44 -53.07
N HIS A 101 -13.71 37.67 -52.35
CA HIS A 101 -14.01 36.27 -52.71
C HIS A 101 -15.37 36.12 -53.40
N LEU A 102 -16.46 36.51 -52.73
CA LEU A 102 -17.83 36.24 -53.18
C LEU A 102 -18.24 37.08 -54.40
N LEU A 103 -17.84 38.35 -54.46
CA LEU A 103 -18.21 39.22 -55.59
C LEU A 103 -17.57 38.77 -56.93
N PRO A 104 -16.29 38.38 -57.00
CA PRO A 104 -15.72 37.78 -58.19
C PRO A 104 -16.39 36.46 -58.59
N GLU A 105 -16.77 35.61 -57.63
CA GLU A 105 -17.52 34.38 -57.90
C GLU A 105 -18.89 34.68 -58.54
N MET A 106 -19.63 35.65 -57.99
CA MET A 106 -20.92 36.09 -58.57
C MET A 106 -20.75 36.56 -60.02
N ARG A 107 -19.70 37.35 -60.30
CA ARG A 107 -19.39 37.83 -61.66
C ARG A 107 -18.95 36.70 -62.61
N ARG A 108 -18.32 35.65 -62.07
CA ARG A 108 -17.83 34.49 -62.83
C ARG A 108 -18.84 33.33 -62.90
N ARG A 109 -20.05 33.46 -62.34
CA ARG A 109 -21.05 32.37 -62.26
C ARG A 109 -21.30 31.62 -63.59
N ASN A 110 -21.21 32.32 -64.72
CA ASN A 110 -21.44 31.74 -66.05
C ASN A 110 -20.14 31.60 -66.88
N LYS A 111 -18.96 31.68 -66.25
CA LYS A 111 -17.66 31.58 -66.92
C LYS A 111 -17.16 30.13 -66.87
N THR A 112 -17.07 29.49 -68.03
CA THR A 112 -16.45 28.17 -68.19
C THR A 112 -14.97 28.32 -68.53
N GLY A 113 -14.12 27.53 -67.85
CA GLY A 113 -12.66 27.54 -68.02
C GLY A 113 -11.93 28.69 -67.31
N GLY A 114 -10.70 28.41 -66.86
CA GLY A 114 -9.79 29.36 -66.24
C GLY A 114 -8.34 29.00 -66.53
N LEU A 115 -7.42 29.95 -66.39
CA LEU A 115 -5.98 29.68 -66.52
C LEU A 115 -5.55 28.81 -65.34
N ILE A 116 -5.27 27.53 -65.60
CA ILE A 116 -4.65 26.64 -64.62
C ILE A 116 -3.17 26.98 -64.62
N ASP A 117 -2.76 27.84 -63.70
CA ASP A 117 -1.37 28.27 -63.58
C ASP A 117 -0.53 27.18 -62.89
N ARG A 118 0.14 26.36 -63.70
CA ARG A 118 1.04 25.29 -63.26
C ARG A 118 2.46 25.80 -62.94
N ARG A 119 2.72 27.11 -62.98
CA ARG A 119 4.04 27.65 -62.64
C ARG A 119 4.31 27.43 -61.16
N ILE A 120 5.53 26.95 -60.86
CA ILE A 120 5.92 26.58 -59.50
C ILE A 120 5.68 27.76 -58.54
N GLY A 121 4.91 27.46 -57.48
CA GLY A 121 4.59 28.39 -56.41
C GLY A 121 3.64 29.53 -56.78
N GLU A 122 3.01 29.57 -57.96
CA GLU A 122 2.08 30.67 -58.28
C GLU A 122 0.75 30.58 -57.50
N GLY A 123 0.32 29.37 -57.15
CA GLY A 123 -0.90 29.09 -56.37
C GLY A 123 -0.74 29.01 -54.84
N ASP A 124 0.49 29.01 -54.30
CA ASP A 124 0.74 28.87 -52.86
C ASP A 124 1.03 30.22 -52.20
N GLU A 125 0.08 30.75 -51.42
CA GLU A 125 0.21 32.03 -50.70
C GLU A 125 1.36 32.06 -49.67
N GLY A 126 1.91 30.90 -49.28
CA GLY A 126 3.02 30.79 -48.33
C GLY A 126 4.42 31.03 -48.91
N MET A 127 4.60 31.02 -50.23
CA MET A 127 5.91 31.22 -50.86
C MET A 127 6.12 32.69 -51.24
N THR A 128 7.21 33.30 -50.78
CA THR A 128 7.54 34.69 -51.15
C THR A 128 7.92 34.79 -52.62
N ALA A 129 7.77 35.98 -53.23
CA ALA A 129 8.09 36.18 -54.65
C ALA A 129 9.53 35.77 -55.00
N GLU A 130 10.46 35.95 -54.05
CA GLU A 130 11.86 35.54 -54.18
C GLU A 130 12.02 34.02 -54.12
N GLN A 131 11.34 33.34 -53.18
CA GLN A 131 11.36 31.87 -53.11
C GLN A 131 10.73 31.23 -54.35
N ARG A 132 9.66 31.83 -54.90
CA ARG A 132 9.05 31.40 -56.17
C ARG A 132 10.02 31.55 -57.35
N ALA A 133 10.75 32.67 -57.42
CA ALA A 133 11.74 32.92 -58.47
C ALA A 133 12.94 31.98 -58.35
N VAL A 134 13.41 31.71 -57.14
CA VAL A 134 14.51 30.77 -56.88
C VAL A 134 14.13 29.35 -57.27
N MET A 135 12.95 28.85 -56.88
CA MET A 135 12.50 27.51 -57.27
C MET A 135 12.26 27.36 -58.77
N ARG A 136 11.87 28.45 -59.46
CA ARG A 136 11.79 28.47 -60.93
C ARG A 136 13.17 28.44 -61.56
N PHE A 137 14.12 29.19 -61.00
CA PHE A 137 15.50 29.28 -61.47
C PHE A 137 16.31 27.99 -61.25
N THR A 138 16.10 27.30 -60.12
CA THR A 138 16.73 26.01 -59.85
C THR A 138 16.27 24.95 -60.85
N LYS A 139 14.96 24.84 -61.07
CA LYS A 139 14.40 23.92 -62.06
C LYS A 139 14.79 24.27 -63.51
N GLU A 140 14.95 25.56 -63.83
CA GLU A 140 15.44 26.00 -65.14
C GLU A 140 16.92 25.65 -65.36
N LYS A 141 17.76 25.70 -64.31
CA LYS A 141 19.18 25.29 -64.39
C LYS A 141 19.35 23.79 -64.59
N GLU A 142 18.52 22.96 -63.97
CA GLU A 142 18.55 21.50 -64.14
C GLU A 142 18.25 21.09 -65.59
N GLY A 143 17.40 21.84 -66.31
CA GLY A 143 17.10 21.61 -67.73
C GLY A 143 18.19 22.01 -68.75
N ARG A 144 19.30 22.66 -68.33
CA ARG A 144 20.39 23.11 -69.22
C ARG A 144 21.62 22.21 -69.26
N ARG A 145 21.66 21.10 -68.51
CA ARG A 145 22.74 20.10 -68.62
C ARG A 145 22.37 19.04 -69.66
N GLY A 146 22.79 19.25 -70.90
CA GLY A 146 22.65 18.29 -71.99
C GLY A 146 23.56 18.64 -73.18
N GLY A 147 24.85 18.32 -73.05
CA GLY A 147 25.82 18.32 -74.17
C GLY A 147 26.35 16.89 -74.33
N VAL A 148 26.21 16.33 -75.54
CA VAL A 148 26.29 14.88 -75.85
C VAL A 148 27.68 14.43 -76.35
N PHE A 149 28.75 15.19 -76.13
CA PHE A 149 30.07 14.85 -76.69
C PHE A 149 31.20 15.27 -75.75
N ASP A 150 31.56 14.38 -74.82
CA ASP A 150 32.95 14.16 -74.43
C ASP A 150 33.06 12.80 -73.72
N LEU A 151 33.73 11.85 -74.36
CA LEU A 151 33.98 10.49 -73.87
C LEU A 151 35.43 10.12 -74.18
N GLU A 152 36.37 10.59 -73.36
CA GLU A 152 37.63 9.88 -73.08
C GLU A 152 38.34 10.53 -71.88
N GLY A 153 38.47 9.80 -70.76
CA GLY A 153 39.47 10.11 -69.74
C GLY A 153 39.01 10.16 -68.28
N SER A 154 39.11 9.00 -67.62
CA SER A 154 39.40 8.73 -66.20
C SER A 154 38.38 9.10 -65.10
N ASP A 155 37.78 8.04 -64.56
CA ASP A 155 37.54 7.75 -63.14
C ASP A 155 38.04 8.80 -62.13
N ASP A 156 37.11 9.56 -61.55
CA ASP A 156 36.79 9.49 -60.12
C ASP A 156 35.54 10.35 -59.83
N GLU A 157 34.77 9.96 -58.80
CA GLU A 157 33.58 10.63 -58.25
C GLU A 157 32.24 10.53 -59.02
N GLY A 158 31.45 9.54 -58.60
CA GLY A 158 30.19 9.82 -57.91
C GLY A 158 29.08 10.55 -58.67
N GLY A 159 28.31 9.78 -59.45
CA GLY A 159 26.88 10.05 -59.65
C GLY A 159 26.39 10.08 -61.09
N LEU A 160 25.26 9.39 -61.29
CA LEU A 160 24.25 9.59 -62.35
C LEU A 160 24.34 8.75 -63.63
N MET A 161 24.11 7.44 -63.49
CA MET A 161 23.31 6.69 -64.47
C MET A 161 22.35 5.75 -63.73
N GLY A 162 21.17 6.25 -63.40
CA GLY A 162 20.06 5.41 -62.91
C GLY A 162 19.43 4.65 -64.07
N LEU A 163 19.36 3.32 -63.94
CA LEU A 163 18.58 2.44 -64.82
C LEU A 163 17.10 2.88 -64.83
N THR A 164 16.51 3.04 -66.02
CA THR A 164 15.07 3.32 -66.19
C THR A 164 14.43 2.18 -66.99
N HIS A 165 13.27 1.69 -66.53
CA HIS A 165 12.38 0.83 -67.31
C HIS A 165 11.07 1.58 -67.53
N GLY A 166 10.69 1.82 -68.79
CA GLY A 166 9.39 2.42 -69.14
C GLY A 166 9.19 3.89 -68.76
N GLY A 167 10.25 4.65 -68.50
CA GLY A 167 10.17 6.11 -68.29
C GLY A 167 10.00 6.61 -66.86
N ARG A 168 10.30 5.78 -65.84
CA ARG A 168 10.49 6.21 -64.44
C ARG A 168 11.89 5.81 -63.94
N THR A 169 12.51 6.66 -63.11
CA THR A 169 13.76 6.38 -62.39
C THR A 169 13.48 5.50 -61.18
N ILE A 170 14.33 4.51 -60.94
CA ILE A 170 14.11 3.49 -59.90
C ILE A 170 14.14 4.03 -58.46
N ASP A 171 14.67 5.25 -58.26
CA ASP A 171 14.69 5.94 -56.95
C ASP A 171 13.34 6.59 -56.54
N GLU A 172 12.35 6.66 -57.44
CA GLU A 172 11.01 7.22 -57.13
C GLU A 172 9.92 6.15 -57.01
N LEU A 173 10.29 4.86 -56.94
CA LEU A 173 9.37 3.81 -56.53
C LEU A 173 9.43 3.72 -55.00
N GLU A 174 8.43 4.28 -54.34
CA GLU A 174 8.12 3.93 -52.95
C GLU A 174 7.97 2.41 -52.86
N ASP A 175 8.72 1.81 -51.93
CA ASP A 175 8.68 0.40 -51.52
C ASP A 175 7.33 0.06 -50.87
N ASP A 176 6.24 0.09 -51.64
CA ASP A 176 5.02 -0.63 -51.31
C ASP A 176 4.89 -1.85 -52.24
N ASP A 177 4.92 -3.01 -51.59
CA ASP A 177 4.45 -4.33 -52.05
C ASP A 177 5.37 -5.21 -52.93
N MET A 178 6.43 -5.73 -52.29
CA MET A 178 6.96 -7.08 -52.59
C MET A 178 6.32 -8.12 -51.64
N LYS A 179 5.05 -8.46 -51.89
CA LYS A 179 4.52 -9.81 -51.63
C LYS A 179 3.73 -10.29 -52.84
N GLY A 180 4.29 -11.30 -53.50
CA GLY A 180 3.77 -11.86 -54.73
C GLY A 180 2.49 -12.68 -54.60
N SER A 181 1.67 -12.57 -55.65
CA SER A 181 0.87 -13.58 -56.36
C SER A 181 0.08 -14.63 -55.55
N GLY A 182 -1.20 -14.91 -55.78
CA GLY A 182 -2.10 -14.53 -56.86
C GLY A 182 -3.29 -15.51 -56.93
N LYS A 183 -4.37 -15.10 -57.62
CA LYS A 183 -5.71 -15.72 -57.82
C LYS A 183 -6.64 -15.60 -56.61
N GLY A 184 -7.79 -14.92 -56.65
CA GLY A 184 -8.64 -14.46 -57.74
C GLY A 184 -9.97 -15.22 -57.71
N SER A 185 -10.99 -14.70 -57.01
CA SER A 185 -12.42 -14.71 -57.43
C SER A 185 -13.28 -14.04 -56.34
N GLU A 186 -13.99 -13.00 -56.77
CA GLU A 186 -15.39 -12.62 -56.43
C GLU A 186 -15.85 -12.29 -54.99
N SER A 187 -16.64 -11.20 -54.97
CA SER A 187 -17.73 -10.81 -54.06
C SER A 187 -17.44 -10.42 -52.60
N GLU A 188 -17.50 -9.10 -52.39
CA GLU A 188 -18.28 -8.36 -51.38
C GLU A 188 -18.26 -8.81 -49.90
N ASP A 189 -17.70 -7.90 -49.10
CA ASP A 189 -17.94 -7.55 -47.68
C ASP A 189 -17.22 -8.28 -46.51
N GLU A 190 -16.73 -7.42 -45.59
CA GLU A 190 -16.34 -7.59 -44.17
C GLU A 190 -14.84 -7.57 -43.76
N ASP A 191 -14.55 -6.54 -42.94
CA ASP A 191 -13.71 -6.42 -41.74
C ASP A 191 -12.31 -7.04 -41.59
N ALA A 192 -11.38 -6.20 -41.09
CA ALA A 192 -10.25 -6.66 -40.27
C ALA A 192 -9.73 -5.55 -39.34
N GLY A 193 -9.99 -5.73 -38.05
CA GLY A 193 -9.08 -5.33 -36.97
C GLY A 193 -8.42 -6.58 -36.38
N PHE A 194 -7.09 -6.58 -36.22
CA PHE A 194 -6.35 -7.44 -35.26
C PHE A 194 -4.88 -6.97 -35.16
N LEU A 195 -4.50 -6.21 -34.13
CA LEU A 195 -3.91 -6.59 -32.83
C LEU A 195 -2.37 -6.45 -32.78
N VAL A 196 -1.87 -5.84 -31.71
CA VAL A 196 -1.23 -6.49 -30.53
C VAL A 196 -0.96 -5.38 -29.50
N LYS A 197 -1.76 -5.29 -28.42
CA LYS A 197 -1.50 -5.81 -27.05
C LYS A 197 -0.29 -5.18 -26.34
N LYS A 198 -0.55 -4.08 -25.61
CA LYS A 198 0.38 -3.48 -24.65
C LYS A 198 0.12 -4.11 -23.26
N ARG A 199 1.09 -4.90 -22.78
CA ARG A 199 1.08 -5.46 -21.43
C ARG A 199 1.23 -4.36 -20.38
N ARG A 200 0.32 -4.39 -19.39
CA ARG A 200 0.51 -3.90 -18.03
C ARG A 200 1.53 -4.81 -17.34
N ARG A 201 2.42 -4.23 -16.53
CA ARG A 201 3.18 -4.92 -15.49
C ARG A 201 3.14 -4.02 -14.26
N ASP A 202 2.75 -4.63 -13.15
CA ASP A 202 2.74 -4.11 -11.79
C ASP A 202 4.15 -3.77 -11.31
N GLU A 203 4.25 -2.80 -10.40
CA GLU A 203 5.40 -2.54 -9.53
C GLU A 203 4.87 -1.74 -8.32
N GLU A 204 4.67 -2.44 -7.21
CA GLU A 204 4.77 -1.96 -5.82
C GLU A 204 5.87 -2.80 -5.13
N GLU A 205 6.53 -2.21 -4.13
CA GLU A 205 7.70 -2.64 -3.31
C GLU A 205 9.11 -2.43 -3.93
N ASP A 206 10.10 -1.77 -3.30
CA ASP A 206 10.15 -1.03 -2.02
C ASP A 206 11.43 -0.17 -1.93
N ASP A 207 11.45 0.66 -0.89
CA ASP A 207 12.25 1.86 -0.59
C ASP A 207 13.77 1.71 -0.32
N ASP A 208 14.48 2.84 -0.54
CA ASP A 208 15.34 3.56 0.43
C ASP A 208 16.56 4.22 -0.23
N VAL A 209 16.46 5.53 -0.50
CA VAL A 209 17.39 6.55 0.03
C VAL A 209 16.64 7.90 0.00
N GLU A 210 16.13 8.33 1.16
CA GLU A 210 15.87 9.74 1.40
C GLU A 210 17.19 10.53 1.36
N GLU A 211 17.29 11.51 0.47
CA GLU A 211 18.04 12.72 0.78
C GLU A 211 17.22 13.93 0.34
N ALA A 212 16.85 14.72 1.34
CA ALA A 212 16.08 15.95 1.23
C ALA A 212 16.75 16.96 0.27
N ASP A 213 15.95 17.55 -0.63
CA ASP A 213 16.20 18.93 -1.06
C ASP A 213 14.86 19.68 -1.19
N GLU A 214 14.58 20.47 -0.15
CA GLU A 214 13.53 21.46 -0.13
C GLU A 214 13.85 22.59 -1.13
N GLY A 215 12.88 22.96 -1.98
CA GLY A 215 12.73 24.37 -2.38
C GLY A 215 13.13 24.78 -3.80
N GLN A 216 12.80 24.02 -4.84
CA GLN A 216 12.76 24.55 -6.21
C GLN A 216 11.37 24.37 -6.85
N PRO A 217 10.84 25.40 -7.54
CA PRO A 217 9.57 25.25 -8.26
C PRO A 217 9.74 24.21 -9.36
N ASP A 218 8.78 23.30 -9.52
CA ASP A 218 8.73 22.32 -10.62
C ASP A 218 8.78 22.99 -11.99
N VAL A 219 9.99 23.23 -12.48
CA VAL A 219 10.21 23.65 -13.85
C VAL A 219 10.02 22.41 -14.71
N LYS A 220 8.92 22.39 -15.48
CA LYS A 220 8.71 21.39 -16.53
C LYS A 220 9.97 21.29 -17.37
N LYS A 221 10.62 20.13 -17.35
CA LYS A 221 11.86 19.86 -18.11
C LYS A 221 11.73 20.36 -19.54
N SER A 222 12.75 21.06 -20.02
CA SER A 222 12.77 21.59 -21.38
C SER A 222 12.63 20.45 -22.38
N LYS A 223 11.96 20.70 -23.52
CA LYS A 223 11.94 19.72 -24.64
C LYS A 223 13.37 19.29 -25.01
N LYS A 224 14.37 20.15 -24.81
CA LYS A 224 15.78 19.84 -25.01
C LYS A 224 16.30 18.81 -24.00
N GLU A 225 15.97 18.95 -22.73
CA GLU A 225 16.34 18.01 -21.66
C GLU A 225 15.62 16.68 -21.86
N VAL A 226 14.32 16.71 -22.16
CA VAL A 226 13.55 15.51 -22.51
C VAL A 226 14.13 14.83 -23.75
N MET A 227 14.48 15.58 -24.80
CA MET A 227 15.14 15.00 -25.98
C MET A 227 16.52 14.45 -25.65
N GLN A 228 17.29 15.09 -24.78
CA GLN A 228 18.60 14.58 -24.35
C GLN A 228 18.45 13.29 -23.54
N GLU A 229 17.49 13.22 -22.62
CA GLU A 229 17.15 11.99 -21.88
C GLU A 229 16.69 10.87 -22.83
N VAL A 230 15.81 11.18 -23.80
CA VAL A 230 15.35 10.19 -24.78
C VAL A 230 16.48 9.75 -25.73
N ILE A 231 17.36 10.66 -26.15
CA ILE A 231 18.53 10.32 -26.98
C ILE A 231 19.53 9.49 -26.19
N ALA A 232 19.76 9.80 -24.92
CA ALA A 232 20.64 9.03 -24.04
C ALA A 232 20.07 7.63 -23.79
N LYS A 233 18.77 7.53 -23.44
CA LYS A 233 18.07 6.25 -23.26
C LYS A 233 18.06 5.43 -24.55
N SER A 234 17.75 6.03 -25.69
CA SER A 234 17.76 5.31 -26.98
C SER A 234 19.17 4.87 -27.41
N LYS A 235 20.20 5.68 -27.19
CA LYS A 235 21.61 5.28 -27.42
C LYS A 235 22.04 4.15 -26.50
N LEU A 236 21.66 4.20 -25.22
CA LEU A 236 21.93 3.13 -24.25
C LEU A 236 21.23 1.82 -24.66
N HIS A 237 19.95 1.87 -25.06
CA HIS A 237 19.23 0.69 -25.55
C HIS A 237 19.76 0.17 -26.89
N LYS A 238 20.33 1.03 -27.73
CA LYS A 238 21.00 0.61 -28.98
C LYS A 238 22.33 -0.07 -28.68
N TYR A 239 23.14 0.49 -27.77
CA TYR A 239 24.39 -0.10 -27.32
C TYR A 239 24.17 -1.44 -26.62
N LYS A 240 23.18 -1.55 -25.73
CA LYS A 240 22.80 -2.81 -25.09
C LYS A 240 22.43 -3.89 -26.12
N ARG A 241 21.65 -3.53 -27.16
CA ARG A 241 21.31 -4.45 -28.25
C ARG A 241 22.52 -4.88 -29.07
N GLN A 242 23.46 -3.97 -29.33
CA GLN A 242 24.69 -4.30 -30.03
C GLN A 242 25.58 -5.22 -29.19
N LYS A 243 25.73 -4.94 -27.89
CA LYS A 243 26.49 -5.77 -26.96
C LYS A 243 25.93 -7.18 -26.86
N VAL A 244 24.60 -7.33 -26.75
CA VAL A 244 23.97 -8.66 -26.75
C VAL A 244 24.26 -9.41 -28.06
N LYS A 245 24.23 -8.72 -29.21
CA LYS A 245 24.57 -9.32 -30.50
C LYS A 245 26.05 -9.73 -30.60
N GLU A 246 26.96 -8.91 -30.07
CA GLU A 246 28.40 -9.23 -29.98
C GLU A 246 28.65 -10.41 -29.03
N ASP A 247 27.98 -10.44 -27.87
CA ASP A 247 28.04 -11.56 -26.92
C ASP A 247 27.50 -12.86 -27.55
N ASP A 248 26.43 -12.78 -28.35
CA ASP A 248 25.86 -13.90 -29.12
C ASP A 248 26.82 -14.37 -30.23
N GLU A 249 27.44 -13.46 -30.99
CA GLU A 249 28.43 -13.77 -32.03
C GLU A 249 29.69 -14.42 -31.42
N ASP A 250 30.19 -13.89 -30.31
CA ASP A 250 31.30 -14.47 -29.56
C ASP A 250 30.96 -15.88 -29.04
N LEU A 251 29.70 -16.13 -28.65
CA LEU A 251 29.25 -17.45 -28.22
C LEU A 251 29.20 -18.43 -29.41
N ILE A 252 28.71 -17.98 -30.56
CA ILE A 252 28.68 -18.78 -31.79
C ILE A 252 30.11 -19.13 -32.22
N ASP A 253 31.03 -18.15 -32.22
CA ASP A 253 32.43 -18.37 -32.57
C ASP A 253 33.12 -19.36 -31.61
N LYS A 254 32.82 -19.28 -30.31
CA LYS A 254 33.30 -20.25 -29.31
C LYS A 254 32.73 -21.65 -29.53
N LEU A 255 31.45 -21.76 -29.90
CA LEU A 255 30.80 -23.03 -30.22
C LEU A 255 31.36 -23.65 -31.51
N ASP A 256 31.57 -22.86 -32.56
CA ASP A 256 32.16 -23.30 -33.83
C ASP A 256 33.63 -23.70 -33.65
N ALA A 257 34.39 -22.96 -32.83
CA ALA A 257 35.74 -23.35 -32.43
C ALA A 257 35.74 -24.69 -31.67
N GLY A 258 34.80 -24.88 -30.73
CA GLY A 258 34.63 -26.13 -29.99
C GLY A 258 34.12 -27.29 -30.85
N MET A 259 33.44 -27.02 -31.96
CA MET A 259 32.97 -28.05 -32.90
C MET A 259 34.15 -28.73 -33.64
N ALA A 260 35.25 -28.00 -33.86
CA ALA A 260 36.48 -28.56 -34.42
C ALA A 260 37.11 -29.59 -33.48
N ASP A 261 37.00 -29.38 -32.16
CA ASP A 261 37.48 -30.31 -31.12
C ASP A 261 36.52 -31.49 -30.89
N LEU A 262 35.22 -31.32 -31.12
CA LEU A 262 34.22 -32.39 -31.00
C LEU A 262 34.24 -33.38 -32.17
N LEU A 263 34.57 -32.93 -33.39
CA LEU A 263 34.66 -33.78 -34.58
C LEU A 263 35.63 -34.99 -34.43
N PRO A 264 36.85 -34.85 -33.87
CA PRO A 264 37.74 -35.98 -33.59
C PRO A 264 37.35 -36.83 -32.37
N LEU A 265 36.53 -36.31 -31.44
CA LEU A 265 35.96 -37.08 -30.34
C LEU A 265 34.77 -37.96 -30.81
N LEU A 266 33.96 -37.48 -31.75
CA LEU A 266 32.78 -38.17 -32.28
C LEU A 266 33.13 -39.20 -33.36
N ARG A 267 34.11 -38.90 -34.22
CA ARG A 267 34.74 -39.89 -35.11
C ARG A 267 35.82 -40.56 -34.28
N SER A 268 35.58 -41.71 -33.67
CA SER A 268 36.51 -42.48 -32.82
C SER A 268 37.86 -42.84 -33.49
N GLN A 269 38.66 -41.83 -33.85
CA GLN A 269 40.03 -41.90 -34.31
C GLN A 269 40.87 -41.04 -33.38
N GLN A 270 41.68 -41.70 -32.56
CA GLN A 270 42.70 -41.05 -31.76
C GLN A 270 43.62 -40.21 -32.66
N ALA A 271 43.58 -38.89 -32.49
CA ALA A 271 44.60 -38.02 -33.06
C ALA A 271 45.93 -38.22 -32.29
N PRO A 272 47.08 -38.28 -32.99
CA PRO A 272 48.39 -38.39 -32.35
C PRO A 272 48.76 -37.08 -31.63
N PRO A 273 49.55 -37.14 -30.54
CA PRO A 273 49.92 -35.95 -29.78
C PRO A 273 50.81 -35.00 -30.63
N PRO A 274 50.57 -33.67 -30.58
CA PRO A 274 51.44 -32.72 -31.26
C PRO A 274 52.84 -32.68 -30.63
N PRO A 275 53.89 -32.45 -31.44
CA PRO A 275 55.28 -32.49 -30.99
C PRO A 275 55.62 -31.30 -30.08
N SER A 276 56.34 -31.61 -29.01
CA SER A 276 56.97 -30.65 -28.10
C SER A 276 58.02 -29.82 -28.83
N ALA A 277 57.71 -28.54 -29.06
CA ALA A 277 58.72 -27.55 -29.41
C ALA A 277 59.19 -26.79 -28.14
N PRO A 278 60.50 -26.49 -28.02
CA PRO A 278 61.12 -26.05 -26.77
C PRO A 278 60.86 -24.56 -26.52
N ILE A 279 60.56 -24.23 -25.26
CA ILE A 279 60.47 -22.87 -24.76
C ILE A 279 61.89 -22.27 -24.73
N GLU A 280 62.19 -21.39 -25.68
CA GLU A 280 63.35 -20.50 -25.60
C GLU A 280 63.03 -19.33 -24.67
N ILE A 281 63.73 -19.31 -23.54
CA ILE A 281 63.77 -18.22 -22.58
C ILE A 281 64.85 -17.24 -23.03
N GLN A 282 64.50 -15.98 -23.34
CA GLN A 282 65.37 -14.84 -23.01
C GLN A 282 64.58 -13.56 -22.65
N PRO A 283 65.16 -12.70 -21.79
CA PRO A 283 64.41 -11.82 -20.86
C PRO A 283 64.63 -10.32 -21.11
N ARG A 284 63.76 -9.47 -20.54
CA ARG A 284 63.99 -8.09 -19.99
C ARG A 284 62.62 -7.39 -19.82
N ASN A 285 62.10 -7.21 -18.60
CA ASN A 285 62.45 -6.25 -17.53
C ASN A 285 61.78 -4.87 -17.66
N THR A 286 61.23 -4.45 -16.50
CA THR A 286 60.80 -3.10 -16.02
C THR A 286 59.35 -2.69 -16.29
N ALA A 287 58.55 -2.13 -15.36
CA ALA A 287 58.70 -1.87 -13.92
C ALA A 287 57.35 -1.42 -13.28
N ASN A 288 57.13 -1.81 -12.01
CA ASN A 288 56.37 -1.21 -10.88
C ASN A 288 54.84 -1.05 -10.97
N GLU A 289 54.01 -1.17 -9.92
CA GLU A 289 53.95 -1.64 -8.50
C GLU A 289 52.42 -1.53 -8.17
N ALA A 290 51.70 -2.39 -7.44
CA ALA A 290 51.87 -2.81 -6.06
C ALA A 290 50.98 -4.04 -5.78
N GLY A 291 51.59 -5.12 -5.25
CA GLY A 291 50.90 -6.31 -4.78
C GLY A 291 51.45 -6.71 -3.42
N MET A 292 50.57 -7.16 -2.52
CA MET A 292 50.87 -7.59 -1.15
C MET A 292 52.20 -8.34 -1.02
N LYS A 293 53.03 -7.90 -0.07
CA LYS A 293 54.19 -8.67 0.40
C LYS A 293 53.66 -9.81 1.27
N MET A 294 53.74 -11.04 0.74
CA MET A 294 53.48 -12.27 1.50
C MET A 294 54.60 -12.48 2.53
N ASP A 295 54.26 -13.02 3.70
CA ASP A 295 55.21 -13.27 4.79
C ASP A 295 56.38 -14.17 4.35
N PRO A 296 57.63 -13.81 4.69
CA PRO A 296 58.82 -14.51 4.23
C PRO A 296 58.93 -15.95 4.77
N GLU A 297 58.25 -16.28 5.87
CA GLU A 297 58.17 -17.65 6.40
C GLU A 297 57.18 -18.53 5.61
N ARG A 298 56.10 -17.95 5.09
CA ARG A 298 55.12 -18.66 4.24
C ARG A 298 55.68 -18.92 2.84
N GLN A 299 56.48 -17.99 2.30
CA GLN A 299 57.22 -18.21 1.05
C GLN A 299 58.30 -19.29 1.20
N LYS A 300 59.03 -19.35 2.32
CA LYS A 300 60.02 -20.42 2.57
C LYS A 300 59.42 -21.82 2.74
N LEU A 301 58.16 -21.92 3.15
CA LEU A 301 57.43 -23.21 3.23
C LEU A 301 56.92 -23.68 1.85
N LEU A 302 56.69 -22.75 0.92
CA LEU A 302 56.26 -23.01 -0.46
C LEU A 302 57.44 -23.22 -1.42
N ASP A 303 58.59 -22.59 -1.16
CA ASP A 303 59.84 -22.77 -1.91
C ASP A 303 60.52 -24.10 -1.55
N GLY A 304 59.92 -25.21 -2.01
CA GLY A 304 60.50 -26.55 -1.86
C GLY A 304 59.50 -27.71 -1.95
N MET A 305 58.20 -27.43 -1.92
CA MET A 305 57.14 -28.43 -2.11
C MET A 305 56.50 -28.23 -3.49
N ASP A 306 56.17 -29.33 -4.17
CA ASP A 306 55.41 -29.26 -5.42
C ASP A 306 54.08 -28.54 -5.15
N ARG A 307 53.69 -27.58 -5.97
CA ARG A 307 52.50 -26.73 -5.74
C ARG A 307 51.24 -27.59 -5.62
N ALA A 308 51.19 -28.70 -6.35
CA ALA A 308 50.14 -29.70 -6.25
C ALA A 308 50.09 -30.46 -4.91
N GLN A 309 51.22 -30.59 -4.21
CA GLN A 309 51.26 -31.18 -2.86
C GLN A 309 50.86 -30.15 -1.80
N ALA A 310 51.28 -28.89 -1.96
CA ALA A 310 50.86 -27.80 -1.06
C ALA A 310 49.34 -27.56 -1.13
N ASP A 311 48.76 -27.64 -2.33
CA ASP A 311 47.31 -27.53 -2.52
C ASP A 311 46.57 -28.73 -1.91
N LYS A 312 47.11 -29.96 -2.04
CA LYS A 312 46.55 -31.16 -1.38
C LYS A 312 46.63 -31.10 0.15
N ASP A 313 47.73 -30.58 0.70
CA ASP A 313 47.87 -30.40 2.15
C ASP A 313 46.99 -29.27 2.66
N TYR A 314 46.75 -28.24 1.84
CA TYR A 314 45.79 -27.18 2.13
C TYR A 314 44.35 -27.71 2.09
N GLU A 315 43.97 -28.48 1.07
CA GLU A 315 42.68 -29.17 0.99
C GLU A 315 42.48 -30.13 2.16
N LYS A 316 43.53 -30.88 2.55
CA LYS A 316 43.48 -31.78 3.69
C LYS A 316 43.25 -31.01 5.00
N ARG A 317 43.92 -29.87 5.21
CA ARG A 317 43.69 -29.02 6.39
C ARG A 317 42.33 -28.33 6.37
N LEU A 318 41.83 -27.95 5.19
CA LEU A 318 40.48 -27.41 5.05
C LEU A 318 39.42 -28.46 5.39
N ARG A 319 39.67 -29.71 4.96
CA ARG A 319 38.84 -30.88 5.29
C ARG A 319 38.92 -31.25 6.76
N GLU A 320 40.10 -31.16 7.37
CA GLU A 320 40.29 -31.34 8.81
C GLU A 320 39.61 -30.22 9.61
N LEU A 321 39.64 -28.97 9.14
CA LEU A 321 38.96 -27.83 9.78
C LEU A 321 37.44 -27.88 9.61
N ALA A 322 36.96 -28.40 8.48
CA ALA A 322 35.53 -28.70 8.27
C ALA A 322 35.05 -29.88 9.13
N GLN A 323 35.96 -30.77 9.56
CA GLN A 323 35.67 -31.88 10.46
C GLN A 323 35.85 -31.53 11.95
N ASP A 324 36.67 -30.52 12.29
CA ASP A 324 36.84 -30.01 13.65
C ASP A 324 35.71 -29.01 13.99
N THR A 325 34.53 -29.53 14.30
CA THR A 325 33.37 -28.75 14.73
C THR A 325 33.54 -28.29 16.19
N ARG A 326 34.50 -27.41 16.44
CA ARG A 326 34.52 -26.65 17.70
C ARG A 326 33.44 -25.58 17.64
N ALA A 327 32.52 -25.61 18.60
CA ALA A 327 31.46 -24.62 18.74
C ALA A 327 32.07 -23.22 18.77
N LYS A 328 31.63 -22.35 17.86
CA LYS A 328 31.94 -20.93 17.91
C LYS A 328 31.03 -20.29 18.95
N PRO A 329 31.55 -19.52 19.93
CA PRO A 329 30.70 -18.74 20.83
C PRO A 329 29.88 -17.76 19.98
N SER A 330 28.56 -17.90 19.98
CA SER A 330 27.62 -17.05 19.22
C SER A 330 27.50 -15.65 19.84
N GLU A 331 27.58 -15.55 21.18
CA GLU A 331 27.35 -14.29 21.88
C GLU A 331 28.57 -13.74 22.65
N ARG A 332 28.63 -12.41 22.72
CA ARG A 332 29.55 -11.68 23.60
C ARG A 332 29.23 -12.03 25.05
N THR A 333 30.24 -12.34 25.86
CA THR A 333 30.05 -12.50 27.31
C THR A 333 29.58 -11.18 27.94
N LYS A 334 28.29 -11.09 28.24
CA LYS A 334 27.66 -9.94 28.91
C LYS A 334 28.21 -9.78 30.33
N THR A 335 28.34 -8.54 30.79
CA THR A 335 28.73 -8.26 32.19
C THR A 335 27.58 -8.57 33.15
N ALA A 336 27.87 -8.81 34.43
CA ALA A 336 26.84 -9.11 35.42
C ALA A 336 25.83 -7.96 35.59
N GLU A 337 26.28 -6.70 35.44
CA GLU A 337 25.40 -5.53 35.48
C GLU A 337 24.49 -5.43 34.26
N GLU A 338 24.98 -5.79 33.07
CA GLU A 338 24.17 -5.82 31.85
C GLU A 338 23.09 -6.92 31.93
N ARG A 339 23.45 -8.13 32.38
CA ARG A 339 22.47 -9.21 32.62
C ARG A 339 21.40 -8.81 33.62
N ALA A 340 21.79 -8.18 34.72
CA ALA A 340 20.83 -7.70 35.73
C ALA A 340 19.89 -6.61 35.18
N LYS A 341 20.36 -5.77 34.24
CA LYS A 341 19.52 -4.76 33.57
C LYS A 341 18.54 -5.41 32.58
N GLU A 342 19.01 -6.32 31.75
CA GLU A 342 18.16 -7.06 30.81
C GLU A 342 17.07 -7.86 31.56
N GLU A 343 17.44 -8.54 32.64
CA GLU A 343 16.47 -9.22 33.52
C GLU A 343 15.46 -8.24 34.13
N ALA A 344 15.91 -7.06 34.58
CA ALA A 344 15.02 -6.04 35.14
C ALA A 344 14.05 -5.47 34.09
N GLU A 345 14.53 -5.22 32.87
CA GLU A 345 13.72 -4.75 31.74
C GLU A 345 12.69 -5.81 31.32
N ARG A 346 13.13 -7.08 31.24
CA ARG A 346 12.24 -8.22 30.98
C ARG A 346 11.16 -8.38 32.04
N LEU A 347 11.51 -8.33 33.33
CA LEU A 347 10.52 -8.40 34.41
C LEU A 347 9.53 -7.23 34.36
N LYS A 348 9.99 -6.04 33.97
CA LYS A 348 9.12 -4.87 33.79
C LYS A 348 8.14 -5.08 32.61
N MET A 349 8.63 -5.57 31.47
CA MET A 349 7.80 -5.87 30.31
C MET A 349 6.76 -6.97 30.62
N LEU A 350 7.16 -8.04 31.31
CA LEU A 350 6.24 -9.09 31.76
C LEU A 350 5.17 -8.57 32.72
N GLU A 351 5.53 -7.68 33.66
CA GLU A 351 4.56 -7.07 34.58
C GLU A 351 3.60 -6.10 33.85
N GLU A 352 4.07 -5.42 32.81
CA GLU A 352 3.23 -4.60 31.95
C GLU A 352 2.26 -5.45 31.12
N ARG A 353 2.74 -6.49 30.44
CA ARG A 353 1.90 -7.47 29.72
C ARG A 353 0.88 -8.12 30.66
N ARG A 354 1.27 -8.49 31.88
CA ARG A 354 0.35 -8.99 32.92
C ARG A 354 -0.71 -7.95 33.27
N SER A 355 -0.33 -6.68 33.41
CA SER A 355 -1.24 -5.58 33.74
C SER A 355 -2.22 -5.29 32.59
N LYS A 356 -1.79 -5.37 31.33
CA LYS A 356 -2.67 -5.27 30.14
C LYS A 356 -3.72 -6.39 30.14
N ARG A 357 -3.29 -7.65 30.30
CA ARG A 357 -4.20 -8.81 30.41
C ARG A 357 -5.19 -8.70 31.57
N MET A 358 -4.76 -8.15 32.69
CA MET A 358 -5.61 -7.90 33.86
C MET A 358 -6.70 -6.86 33.59
N ARG A 359 -6.39 -5.82 32.81
CA ARG A 359 -7.36 -4.79 32.35
C ARG A 359 -8.31 -5.33 31.30
N GLY A 360 -7.93 -6.40 30.59
CA GLY A 360 -8.69 -6.93 29.45
C GLY A 360 -8.41 -6.16 28.16
N GLU A 361 -7.30 -5.43 28.11
CA GLU A 361 -6.81 -4.82 26.87
C GLU A 361 -6.25 -5.94 25.98
N GLN A 362 -6.46 -5.82 24.66
CA GLN A 362 -5.82 -6.69 23.70
C GLN A 362 -4.30 -6.56 23.88
N VAL A 363 -3.68 -7.69 24.23
CA VAL A 363 -2.24 -7.84 24.09
C VAL A 363 -2.10 -8.35 22.68
N ALA A 364 -1.66 -7.47 21.77
CA ALA A 364 -1.14 -7.93 20.50
C ALA A 364 -0.05 -8.95 20.85
N ASP A 365 -0.23 -10.19 20.39
CA ASP A 365 0.92 -11.06 20.24
C ASP A 365 1.86 -10.33 19.27
N ASP A 366 3.18 -10.42 19.48
CA ASP A 366 4.15 -9.55 18.79
C ASP A 366 4.09 -9.72 17.24
N GLU A 367 3.36 -10.73 16.73
CA GLU A 367 2.96 -10.90 15.32
C GLU A 367 2.04 -9.79 14.78
N GLU A 368 1.22 -9.14 15.63
CA GLU A 368 0.27 -8.09 15.21
C GLU A 368 0.84 -6.66 15.38
N GLU A 369 1.89 -6.45 16.17
CA GLU A 369 2.50 -5.12 16.34
C GLU A 369 3.31 -4.67 15.10
N GLU A 370 3.74 -5.58 14.23
CA GLU A 370 4.49 -5.23 13.01
C GLU A 370 3.62 -4.91 11.78
N GLN A 371 2.34 -5.31 11.75
CA GLN A 371 1.41 -4.85 10.70
C GLN A 371 0.73 -3.50 11.02
N GLY A 372 0.89 -3.00 12.24
CA GLY A 372 0.23 -1.80 12.74
C GLY A 372 1.03 -0.50 12.63
N ARG A 373 2.25 -0.51 12.05
CA ARG A 373 3.14 0.66 12.09
C ARG A 373 3.18 1.56 10.85
N ASP A 374 2.32 1.31 9.86
CA ASP A 374 2.07 2.23 8.72
C ASP A 374 0.57 2.49 8.47
N VAL A 375 -0.20 2.64 9.55
CA VAL A 375 -1.52 3.27 9.45
C VAL A 375 -1.60 4.35 10.52
N ASP A 376 -1.49 5.61 10.07
CA ASP A 376 -1.89 6.76 10.85
C ASP A 376 -3.21 6.46 11.57
N VAL A 377 -3.18 6.53 12.89
CA VAL A 377 -4.33 6.38 13.77
C VAL A 377 -5.26 7.57 13.53
N GLU A 378 -6.08 7.49 12.49
CA GLU A 378 -7.37 8.17 12.40
C GLU A 378 -8.47 7.13 12.60
N ASP A 379 -9.00 7.09 13.83
CA ASP A 379 -10.35 6.68 14.20
C ASP A 379 -11.15 5.86 13.16
N VAL A 380 -11.04 4.53 13.21
CA VAL A 380 -12.01 3.62 12.57
C VAL A 380 -12.75 2.82 13.63
N GLU A 381 -13.50 3.55 14.45
CA GLU A 381 -14.73 3.04 15.05
C GLU A 381 -15.91 3.89 14.54
N GLU A 382 -16.32 3.70 13.28
CA GLU A 382 -17.64 4.17 12.83
C GLU A 382 -18.33 3.13 11.93
N ASN A 383 -19.29 2.42 12.55
CA ASN A 383 -20.63 2.13 12.03
C ASN A 383 -20.73 1.58 10.59
N ALA A 384 -20.59 0.26 10.45
CA ALA A 384 -21.20 -0.45 9.34
C ALA A 384 -22.74 -0.36 9.48
N VAL A 385 -23.37 0.42 8.62
CA VAL A 385 -24.83 0.49 8.47
C VAL A 385 -25.25 -0.40 7.30
N ASP A 386 -26.21 -1.29 7.52
CA ASP A 386 -26.85 -2.06 6.44
C ASP A 386 -27.56 -1.11 5.45
N ALA A 387 -27.82 -1.57 4.22
CA ALA A 387 -28.41 -0.83 3.11
C ALA A 387 -29.80 -0.19 3.39
N LEU A 388 -30.38 -0.44 4.57
CA LEU A 388 -31.63 0.13 5.07
C LEU A 388 -31.48 1.10 6.25
N GLY A 389 -30.25 1.38 6.72
CA GLY A 389 -29.96 2.45 7.68
C GLY A 389 -30.35 2.17 9.14
N ASN A 390 -30.38 0.90 9.56
CA ASN A 390 -30.46 0.56 10.99
C ASN A 390 -29.05 0.30 11.56
N GLU A 391 -28.83 0.73 12.80
CA GLU A 391 -27.64 0.41 13.59
C GLU A 391 -27.62 -1.10 13.89
N GLU A 392 -26.60 -1.80 13.38
CA GLU A 392 -26.34 -3.20 13.72
C GLU A 392 -25.72 -3.22 15.12
N VAL A 393 -26.52 -3.61 16.12
CA VAL A 393 -26.00 -3.90 17.46
C VAL A 393 -25.18 -5.18 17.31
N GLY A 394 -23.86 -5.08 17.43
CA GLY A 394 -22.98 -6.24 17.47
C GLY A 394 -23.48 -7.24 18.52
N ASP A 395 -23.57 -8.51 18.15
CA ASP A 395 -24.00 -9.55 19.06
C ASP A 395 -22.85 -9.88 20.02
N ASP A 396 -22.84 -9.21 21.18
CA ASP A 396 -21.88 -9.42 22.27
C ASP A 396 -21.75 -10.92 22.68
N ALA A 397 -22.70 -11.79 22.29
CA ALA A 397 -22.63 -13.22 22.59
C ALA A 397 -21.65 -14.02 21.70
N GLU A 398 -21.34 -13.54 20.48
CA GLU A 398 -20.41 -14.21 19.57
C GLU A 398 -18.95 -14.09 20.03
N GLU A 399 -18.57 -12.93 20.59
CA GLU A 399 -17.25 -12.68 21.18
C GLU A 399 -16.98 -13.57 22.41
N PHE A 400 -18.03 -14.02 23.10
CA PHE A 400 -17.95 -14.92 24.25
C PHE A 400 -18.09 -16.41 23.90
N GLY A 401 -18.12 -16.78 22.60
CA GLY A 401 -18.19 -18.16 22.15
C GLY A 401 -19.53 -18.87 22.46
N PHE A 402 -20.58 -18.11 22.73
CA PHE A 402 -21.95 -18.61 22.93
C PHE A 402 -22.78 -18.42 21.66
N ALA A 403 -22.25 -18.80 20.50
CA ALA A 403 -23.06 -18.84 19.28
C ALA A 403 -24.20 -19.85 19.49
N SER A 404 -25.44 -19.39 19.40
CA SER A 404 -26.62 -20.25 19.50
C SER A 404 -26.59 -21.27 18.35
N ALA A 405 -26.44 -22.54 18.69
CA ALA A 405 -26.46 -23.64 17.73
C ALA A 405 -27.86 -23.76 17.13
N GLY A 406 -28.11 -23.09 16.00
CA GLY A 406 -29.40 -23.22 15.33
C GLY A 406 -29.80 -22.14 14.32
N VAL A 407 -28.88 -21.62 13.50
CA VAL A 407 -29.25 -21.08 12.17
C VAL A 407 -28.14 -21.49 11.19
N GLU A 408 -28.51 -22.29 10.20
CA GLU A 408 -27.60 -22.76 9.15
C GLU A 408 -26.95 -21.56 8.43
N ALA A 409 -25.63 -21.62 8.28
CA ALA A 409 -24.84 -20.64 7.56
C ALA A 409 -25.30 -20.55 6.09
N MET A 410 -26.14 -19.56 5.80
CA MET A 410 -26.47 -19.16 4.45
C MET A 410 -25.23 -18.52 3.82
N GLN A 411 -24.52 -19.30 3.02
CA GLN A 411 -23.40 -18.86 2.20
C GLN A 411 -23.79 -17.60 1.42
N LYS A 412 -23.23 -16.44 1.79
CA LYS A 412 -23.29 -15.23 0.96
C LYS A 412 -22.39 -15.43 -0.26
N THR A 413 -22.90 -16.16 -1.26
CA THR A 413 -22.35 -16.14 -2.62
C THR A 413 -22.56 -14.74 -3.19
N ARG A 414 -21.45 -14.04 -3.43
CA ARG A 414 -21.41 -12.74 -4.11
C ARG A 414 -21.87 -12.94 -5.56
N GLU A 415 -23.15 -12.69 -5.82
CA GLU A 415 -23.76 -12.76 -7.14
C GLU A 415 -23.17 -11.64 -8.02
N LYS A 416 -22.21 -12.00 -8.87
CA LYS A 416 -21.78 -11.15 -9.99
C LYS A 416 -22.91 -11.14 -11.02
N VAL A 417 -23.56 -10.00 -11.18
CA VAL A 417 -24.47 -9.72 -12.31
C VAL A 417 -23.67 -9.92 -13.61
N ARG A 418 -23.92 -11.03 -14.30
CA ARG A 418 -23.33 -11.40 -15.58
C ARG A 418 -24.16 -10.73 -16.69
N HIS A 419 -23.63 -9.67 -17.29
CA HIS A 419 -24.10 -9.24 -18.61
C HIS A 419 -23.69 -10.32 -19.62
N VAL A 420 -24.68 -10.74 -20.41
CA VAL A 420 -24.55 -11.71 -21.49
C VAL A 420 -24.12 -10.95 -22.74
N ASP A 421 -22.89 -11.18 -23.19
CA ASP A 421 -22.50 -10.93 -24.57
C ASP A 421 -22.34 -12.31 -25.23
N GLU A 422 -23.12 -12.51 -26.29
CA GLU A 422 -23.11 -13.66 -27.18
C GLU A 422 -21.83 -13.62 -28.03
N ASP A 423 -21.37 -14.80 -28.48
CA ASP A 423 -20.22 -15.09 -29.35
C ASP A 423 -18.92 -15.54 -28.65
N GLU A 424 -18.93 -16.73 -28.05
CA GLU A 424 -17.74 -17.57 -27.92
C GLU A 424 -17.98 -18.89 -28.67
N PHE A 425 -17.13 -19.10 -29.69
CA PHE A 425 -17.16 -20.20 -30.66
C PHE A 425 -16.81 -21.54 -29.99
N ASP A 426 -17.68 -22.54 -30.17
CA ASP A 426 -17.42 -23.93 -29.83
C ASP A 426 -16.20 -24.47 -30.61
N PHE A 427 -15.19 -24.96 -29.89
CA PHE A 427 -14.26 -25.96 -30.44
C PHE A 427 -14.58 -27.29 -29.78
N ASP A 428 -15.34 -28.10 -30.54
CA ASP A 428 -15.59 -29.49 -30.21
C ASP A 428 -14.32 -30.32 -30.35
N ALA A 429 -14.26 -31.30 -29.47
CA ALA A 429 -13.20 -32.27 -29.30
C ALA A 429 -13.13 -33.27 -30.46
N ASP A 430 -11.95 -33.42 -31.06
CA ASP A 430 -11.43 -34.74 -31.43
C ASP A 430 -9.91 -34.68 -31.72
N LEU A 431 -9.07 -35.06 -30.75
CA LEU A 431 -7.85 -35.82 -31.03
C LEU A 431 -7.33 -36.53 -29.76
N VAL A 432 -7.95 -37.69 -29.52
CA VAL A 432 -7.45 -38.96 -28.94
C VAL A 432 -5.90 -39.10 -29.03
N ALA A 433 -5.11 -39.66 -28.11
CA ALA A 433 -5.23 -40.73 -27.10
C ALA A 433 -4.10 -40.55 -26.05
N SER A 434 -4.31 -40.84 -24.74
CA SER A 434 -4.22 -42.14 -24.07
C SER A 434 -2.84 -42.83 -24.10
N ALA A 435 -2.19 -42.89 -22.92
CA ALA A 435 -1.33 -43.95 -22.34
C ALA A 435 -0.29 -43.30 -21.40
N SER A 436 -0.51 -43.25 -20.07
CA SER A 436 -0.21 -44.27 -19.05
C SER A 436 1.24 -44.25 -18.51
N GLU A 437 1.34 -44.05 -17.18
CA GLU A 437 2.38 -44.49 -16.22
C GLU A 437 3.85 -44.08 -16.45
N ALA A 438 4.41 -43.28 -15.53
CA ALA A 438 5.08 -43.77 -14.32
C ALA A 438 5.85 -42.63 -13.62
N GLU A 439 5.82 -42.66 -12.29
CA GLU A 439 6.57 -41.81 -11.36
C GLU A 439 8.08 -41.77 -11.65
N LEU A 440 8.74 -40.65 -11.32
CA LEU A 440 9.93 -40.60 -10.46
C LEU A 440 10.31 -39.14 -10.15
N SER A 441 10.25 -38.82 -8.85
CA SER A 441 11.04 -37.87 -8.06
C SER A 441 12.09 -37.02 -8.79
N ASP A 442 12.00 -35.70 -8.69
CA ASP A 442 12.91 -34.92 -7.84
C ASP A 442 12.39 -33.50 -7.60
N GLN A 443 12.31 -33.17 -6.32
CA GLN A 443 11.73 -31.99 -5.73
C GLN A 443 12.91 -31.13 -5.23
N GLU A 444 13.30 -30.12 -5.99
CA GLU A 444 14.21 -29.07 -5.50
C GLU A 444 13.36 -27.85 -5.12
N SER A 445 13.18 -27.71 -3.81
CA SER A 445 12.67 -26.52 -3.13
C SER A 445 13.79 -25.49 -3.01
N GLU A 446 13.67 -24.36 -3.71
CA GLU A 446 14.36 -23.14 -3.32
C GLU A 446 13.53 -22.45 -2.22
N ALA A 447 14.07 -22.49 -1.01
CA ALA A 447 13.60 -21.71 0.13
C ALA A 447 14.34 -20.36 0.10
N ASP A 448 13.60 -19.30 -0.23
CA ASP A 448 14.01 -17.92 0.07
C ASP A 448 13.53 -17.63 1.51
N ASP A 449 14.45 -17.88 2.45
CA ASP A 449 14.30 -17.67 3.90
C ASP A 449 14.75 -16.25 4.25
N ALA A 450 13.81 -15.31 4.24
CA ALA A 450 14.00 -13.98 4.80
C ALA A 450 13.51 -13.97 6.26
N SER A 451 14.17 -14.76 7.13
CA SER A 451 13.95 -14.74 8.57
C SER A 451 14.50 -13.44 9.18
N VAL A 452 13.62 -12.65 9.81
CA VAL A 452 13.94 -11.46 10.60
C VAL A 452 14.78 -11.87 11.82
N PRO A 453 15.90 -11.19 12.15
CA PRO A 453 16.81 -11.60 13.23
C PRO A 453 16.22 -11.64 14.67
N GLY A 454 14.98 -11.15 14.87
CA GLY A 454 14.33 -11.07 16.18
C GLY A 454 13.68 -12.37 16.65
N GLU A 455 13.05 -13.13 15.76
CA GLU A 455 12.30 -14.35 16.11
C GLU A 455 13.22 -15.50 16.53
N ILE A 456 14.41 -15.59 15.95
CA ILE A 456 15.41 -16.60 16.30
C ILE A 456 15.91 -16.36 17.74
N MET A 457 16.06 -15.09 18.17
CA MET A 457 16.60 -14.77 19.49
C MET A 457 15.66 -15.11 20.66
N GLU A 458 14.34 -14.92 20.52
CA GLU A 458 13.40 -15.25 21.62
C GLU A 458 13.12 -16.76 21.70
N ALA A 459 12.97 -17.43 20.55
CA ALA A 459 12.82 -18.88 20.51
C ALA A 459 14.08 -19.63 20.97
N GLU A 460 15.27 -19.09 20.69
CA GLU A 460 16.54 -19.59 21.25
C GLU A 460 16.65 -19.29 22.76
N GLN A 461 16.22 -18.10 23.23
CA GLN A 461 16.23 -17.76 24.67
C GLN A 461 15.28 -18.64 25.51
N GLU A 462 14.09 -18.97 25.00
CA GLU A 462 13.16 -19.86 25.72
C GLU A 462 13.69 -21.29 25.82
N GLN A 463 14.42 -21.76 24.81
CA GLN A 463 15.08 -23.07 24.80
C GLN A 463 16.32 -23.09 25.72
N ASP A 464 17.15 -22.05 25.67
CA ASP A 464 18.32 -21.90 26.55
C ASP A 464 17.90 -21.86 28.04
N GLU A 465 16.75 -21.28 28.35
CA GLU A 465 16.18 -21.26 29.71
C GLU A 465 15.64 -22.60 30.19
N GLU A 466 15.06 -23.41 29.30
CA GLU A 466 14.67 -24.78 29.66
C GLU A 466 15.90 -25.62 30.00
N ASP A 467 17.00 -25.42 29.27
CA ASP A 467 18.29 -26.04 29.53
C ASP A 467 18.90 -25.54 30.86
N GLU A 468 18.86 -24.23 31.14
CA GLU A 468 19.29 -23.67 32.42
C GLU A 468 18.44 -24.15 33.60
N PHE A 469 17.12 -24.29 33.43
CA PHE A 469 16.22 -24.79 34.47
C PHE A 469 16.49 -26.26 34.78
N VAL A 470 16.65 -27.09 33.74
CA VAL A 470 17.03 -28.51 33.90
C VAL A 470 18.41 -28.62 34.56
N ASN A 471 19.37 -27.79 34.17
CA ASN A 471 20.72 -27.73 34.77
C ASN A 471 20.73 -27.21 36.22
N GLY A 472 19.86 -26.25 36.55
CA GLY A 472 19.71 -25.69 37.90
C GLY A 472 19.11 -26.69 38.89
N ILE A 473 18.19 -27.55 38.44
CA ILE A 473 17.62 -28.63 39.25
C ILE A 473 18.62 -29.79 39.43
N LEU A 474 19.50 -30.03 38.46
CA LEU A 474 20.56 -31.04 38.53
C LEU A 474 21.66 -30.71 39.54
N GLY A 475 21.70 -29.45 40.03
CA GLY A 475 22.83 -28.93 40.77
C GLY A 475 24.01 -28.76 39.82
N GLY A 476 24.35 -27.51 39.49
CA GLY A 476 25.52 -27.22 38.67
C GLY A 476 26.77 -27.92 39.21
N ALA A 477 27.71 -28.24 38.32
CA ALA A 477 28.90 -29.07 38.58
C ALA A 477 29.84 -28.61 39.73
N ASN A 478 29.47 -27.60 40.51
CA ASN A 478 30.20 -27.06 41.66
C ASN A 478 29.39 -26.96 42.98
N ALA A 479 28.31 -27.73 43.15
CA ALA A 479 27.69 -27.87 44.47
C ALA A 479 28.55 -28.75 45.38
N THR A 480 29.24 -28.15 46.36
CA THR A 480 29.97 -28.87 47.41
C THR A 480 29.01 -29.79 48.19
N PRO A 481 29.32 -31.09 48.34
CA PRO A 481 28.43 -31.99 49.06
C PRO A 481 28.44 -31.62 50.54
N ILE A 482 27.25 -31.43 51.11
CA ILE A 482 27.07 -31.30 52.56
C ILE A 482 27.45 -32.65 53.16
N THR A 483 28.63 -32.71 53.78
CA THR A 483 29.10 -33.87 54.53
C THR A 483 28.52 -33.82 55.94
N ASP A 484 27.48 -34.61 56.21
CA ASP A 484 27.17 -35.04 57.58
C ASP A 484 27.19 -36.56 57.63
N SER A 485 28.31 -37.06 58.15
CA SER A 485 28.56 -38.46 58.46
C SER A 485 28.03 -38.80 59.85
N SER A 486 27.02 -39.67 59.93
CA SER A 486 26.89 -40.58 61.07
C SER A 486 26.21 -41.89 60.67
N ASN A 487 26.85 -42.99 61.07
CA ASN A 487 26.54 -44.39 60.79
C ASN A 487 25.08 -44.77 61.09
N THR A 488 24.42 -45.44 60.14
CA THR A 488 23.59 -46.62 60.42
C THR A 488 23.62 -47.55 59.21
N THR A 489 24.22 -48.73 59.41
CA THR A 489 24.20 -49.88 58.50
C THR A 489 22.83 -50.54 58.54
N ILE A 490 22.03 -50.43 57.47
CA ILE A 490 20.91 -51.35 57.17
C ILE A 490 20.79 -51.53 55.64
N VAL A 491 21.19 -52.74 55.21
CA VAL A 491 20.61 -53.63 54.17
C VAL A 491 20.49 -53.11 52.72
N ASP A 492 21.22 -53.81 51.84
CA ASP A 492 21.08 -53.80 50.38
C ASP A 492 19.63 -54.01 49.93
N GLY A 493 19.14 -53.03 49.16
CA GLY A 493 17.87 -53.06 48.43
C GLY A 493 17.70 -51.87 47.48
N SER A 494 18.78 -51.20 47.07
CA SER A 494 18.71 -50.02 46.18
C SER A 494 18.83 -50.45 44.72
N GLY A 495 17.70 -50.57 44.03
CA GLY A 495 17.66 -50.75 42.58
C GLY A 495 18.35 -49.60 41.87
N ALA A 496 19.38 -49.90 41.08
CA ALA A 496 20.04 -48.92 40.23
C ALA A 496 19.06 -48.44 39.15
N LEU A 497 18.77 -47.14 39.10
CA LEU A 497 17.92 -46.53 38.08
C LEU A 497 18.51 -46.74 36.69
N ALA A 498 17.72 -47.25 35.74
CA ALA A 498 18.13 -47.42 34.35
C ALA A 498 18.54 -46.08 33.72
N PHE A 499 19.61 -46.08 32.94
CA PHE A 499 20.12 -44.86 32.30
C PHE A 499 19.18 -44.33 31.21
N THR A 500 18.47 -45.23 30.52
CA THR A 500 17.50 -44.92 29.47
C THR A 500 16.12 -45.47 29.78
N TYR A 501 15.10 -44.65 29.55
CA TYR A 501 13.68 -45.04 29.64
C TYR A 501 13.00 -44.74 28.31
N PRO A 502 12.05 -45.57 27.85
CA PRO A 502 11.19 -45.20 26.72
C PRO A 502 10.26 -44.05 27.11
N CYS A 503 9.96 -43.13 26.18
CA CYS A 503 9.02 -42.04 26.41
C CYS A 503 7.58 -42.58 26.56
N PRO A 504 6.91 -42.41 27.70
CA PRO A 504 5.55 -42.87 27.88
C PRO A 504 4.58 -41.87 27.22
N ARG A 505 3.72 -42.37 26.34
CA ARG A 505 2.69 -41.57 25.64
C ARG A 505 1.35 -41.55 26.37
N SER A 506 1.16 -42.46 27.32
CA SER A 506 -0.06 -42.55 28.12
C SER A 506 0.24 -42.71 29.61
N HIS A 507 -0.74 -42.38 30.44
CA HIS A 507 -0.63 -42.58 31.88
C HIS A 507 -0.38 -44.06 32.25
N ALA A 508 -1.00 -45.01 31.53
CA ALA A 508 -0.81 -46.44 31.77
C ALA A 508 0.64 -46.90 31.49
N GLU A 509 1.26 -46.38 30.43
CA GLU A 509 2.67 -46.63 30.12
C GLU A 509 3.58 -46.03 31.19
N LEU A 510 3.28 -44.81 31.66
CA LEU A 510 4.04 -44.19 32.74
C LEU A 510 3.97 -45.00 34.04
N LEU A 511 2.80 -45.52 34.41
CA LEU A 511 2.65 -46.39 35.58
C LEU A 511 3.46 -47.68 35.46
N SER A 512 3.53 -48.28 34.27
CA SER A 512 4.33 -49.49 34.05
C SER A 512 5.82 -49.29 34.36
N ILE A 513 6.33 -48.08 34.17
CA ILE A 513 7.71 -47.69 34.49
C ILE A 513 7.83 -47.35 35.97
N VAL A 514 6.89 -46.56 36.50
CA VAL A 514 6.97 -45.96 37.86
C VAL A 514 6.61 -46.95 38.97
N ASP A 515 5.66 -47.87 38.76
CA ASP A 515 5.19 -48.82 39.78
C ASP A 515 6.29 -49.78 40.26
N THR A 516 7.36 -49.95 39.47
CA THR A 516 8.49 -50.81 39.80
C THR A 516 9.55 -50.14 40.70
N LEU A 517 9.45 -48.82 40.92
CA LEU A 517 10.50 -47.99 41.52
C LEU A 517 9.98 -47.17 42.71
N PRO A 518 10.86 -46.77 43.66
CA PRO A 518 10.45 -45.94 44.78
C PRO A 518 10.04 -44.53 44.31
N VAL A 519 8.93 -44.02 44.85
CA VAL A 519 8.29 -42.75 44.46
C VAL A 519 9.24 -41.55 44.55
N GLN A 520 10.23 -41.58 45.44
CA GLN A 520 11.23 -40.50 45.60
C GLN A 520 12.12 -40.33 44.36
N GLN A 521 12.23 -41.35 43.50
CA GLN A 521 13.07 -41.32 42.30
C GLN A 521 12.31 -40.85 41.04
N LEU A 522 11.00 -40.67 41.12
CA LEU A 522 10.16 -40.19 40.01
C LEU A 522 10.67 -38.88 39.36
N PRO A 523 11.10 -37.85 40.11
CA PRO A 523 11.61 -36.61 39.52
C PRO A 523 12.86 -36.85 38.67
N THR A 524 13.77 -37.71 39.13
CA THR A 524 14.98 -38.08 38.38
C THR A 524 14.66 -38.87 37.11
N ILE A 525 13.62 -39.71 37.13
CA ILE A 525 13.15 -40.43 35.94
C ILE A 525 12.58 -39.44 34.91
N ILE A 526 11.74 -38.49 35.35
CA ILE A 526 11.18 -37.44 34.48
C ILE A 526 12.31 -36.61 33.86
N GLN A 527 13.33 -36.26 34.64
CA GLN A 527 14.52 -35.55 34.14
C GLN A 527 15.26 -36.34 33.06
N ARG A 528 15.48 -37.65 33.27
CA ARG A 528 16.13 -38.50 32.27
C ARG A 528 15.32 -38.62 30.99
N ILE A 529 13.99 -38.79 31.10
CA ILE A 529 13.10 -38.83 29.94
C ILE A 529 13.14 -37.50 29.18
N ARG A 530 13.07 -36.36 29.88
CA ARG A 530 13.18 -35.03 29.26
C ARG A 530 14.51 -34.82 28.53
N ALA A 531 15.62 -35.24 29.11
CA ALA A 531 16.94 -35.12 28.49
C ALA A 531 17.09 -36.04 27.26
N LEU A 532 16.55 -37.26 27.30
CA LEU A 532 16.64 -38.20 26.18
C LEU A 532 15.75 -37.84 24.99
N TYR A 533 14.60 -37.22 25.27
CA TYR A 533 13.59 -36.86 24.26
C TYR A 533 13.49 -35.34 24.08
N HIS A 534 14.58 -34.60 24.28
CA HIS A 534 14.59 -33.16 24.03
C HIS A 534 14.26 -32.85 22.56
N PRO A 535 13.48 -31.79 22.26
CA PRO A 535 13.09 -31.45 20.89
C PRO A 535 14.26 -31.19 19.95
N SER A 536 15.38 -30.66 20.46
CA SER A 536 16.59 -30.39 19.66
C SER A 536 17.27 -31.64 19.11
N LEU A 537 16.99 -32.83 19.67
CA LEU A 537 17.59 -34.09 19.21
C LEU A 537 16.87 -34.68 18.00
N SER A 538 15.54 -34.51 17.90
CA SER A 538 14.71 -35.03 16.81
C SER A 538 13.33 -34.37 16.80
N ALA A 539 12.85 -33.99 15.62
CA ALA A 539 11.52 -33.41 15.44
C ALA A 539 10.38 -34.34 15.94
N ALA A 540 10.54 -35.67 15.79
CA ALA A 540 9.57 -36.65 16.27
C ALA A 540 9.43 -36.67 17.81
N ASN A 541 10.41 -36.14 18.54
CA ASN A 541 10.33 -36.04 19.99
C ASN A 541 9.34 -34.98 20.45
N LYS A 542 9.01 -33.98 19.61
CA LYS A 542 8.06 -32.92 19.96
C LYS A 542 6.66 -33.47 20.24
N GLU A 543 6.19 -34.39 19.41
CA GLU A 543 4.91 -35.08 19.61
C GLU A 543 4.93 -35.98 20.84
N MET A 544 6.00 -36.77 21.02
CA MET A 544 6.15 -37.65 22.18
C MET A 544 6.21 -36.88 23.50
N MET A 545 6.85 -35.71 23.53
CA MET A 545 6.92 -34.85 24.71
C MET A 545 5.58 -34.17 25.01
N SER A 546 4.82 -33.81 23.98
CA SER A 546 3.43 -33.32 24.13
C SER A 546 2.55 -34.39 24.79
N ASP A 547 2.56 -35.62 24.29
CA ASP A 547 1.79 -36.72 24.90
C ASP A 547 2.26 -37.06 26.31
N PHE A 548 3.58 -37.01 26.55
CA PHE A 548 4.15 -37.17 27.88
C PHE A 548 3.69 -36.09 28.86
N SER A 549 3.61 -34.82 28.44
CA SER A 549 3.11 -33.74 29.29
C SER A 549 1.65 -33.94 29.70
N ARG A 550 0.80 -34.48 28.80
CA ARG A 550 -0.59 -34.88 29.12
C ARG A 550 -0.61 -36.01 30.15
N ALA A 551 0.20 -37.04 29.94
CA ALA A 551 0.33 -38.16 30.87
C ALA A 551 0.83 -37.74 32.26
N LEU A 552 1.69 -36.72 32.35
CA LEU A 552 2.14 -36.15 33.62
C LEU A 552 1.02 -35.43 34.38
N VAL A 553 0.13 -34.71 33.69
CA VAL A 553 -1.06 -34.09 34.31
C VAL A 553 -1.98 -35.17 34.90
N ASP A 554 -2.22 -36.26 34.16
CA ASP A 554 -3.00 -37.40 34.65
C ASP A 554 -2.32 -38.07 35.85
N HIS A 555 -1.00 -38.22 35.79
CA HIS A 555 -0.23 -38.79 36.89
C HIS A 555 -0.31 -37.92 38.14
N LEU A 556 -0.30 -36.59 38.01
CA LEU A 556 -0.45 -35.69 39.15
C LEU A 556 -1.78 -35.92 39.91
N ALA A 557 -2.87 -36.11 39.18
CA ALA A 557 -4.17 -36.46 39.77
C ALA A 557 -4.10 -37.82 40.47
N TYR A 558 -3.50 -38.83 39.83
CA TYR A 558 -3.29 -40.17 40.39
C TYR A 558 -2.45 -40.16 41.69
N MET A 559 -1.35 -39.38 41.72
CA MET A 559 -0.46 -39.25 42.88
C MET A 559 -1.23 -38.79 44.13
N ALA A 560 -2.16 -37.85 43.95
CA ALA A 560 -2.97 -37.32 45.03
C ALA A 560 -4.01 -38.34 45.56
N GLU A 561 -4.59 -39.15 44.68
CA GLU A 561 -5.54 -40.21 45.06
C GLU A 561 -4.88 -41.33 45.87
N HIS A 562 -3.63 -41.66 45.51
CA HIS A 562 -2.83 -42.70 46.18
C HIS A 562 -2.05 -42.18 47.40
N ASN A 563 -2.27 -40.92 47.80
CA ASN A 563 -1.60 -40.25 48.93
C ASN A 563 -0.07 -40.33 48.85
N GLN A 564 0.48 -40.12 47.65
CA GLN A 564 1.93 -40.01 47.47
C GLN A 564 2.48 -38.74 48.16
N PRO A 565 3.79 -38.70 48.50
CA PRO A 565 4.39 -37.57 49.20
C PRO A 565 4.26 -36.25 48.41
N LEU A 566 3.66 -35.24 49.04
CA LEU A 566 3.46 -33.89 48.47
C LEU A 566 4.74 -33.23 47.93
N PRO A 567 5.94 -33.37 48.54
CA PRO A 567 7.16 -32.81 47.99
C PRO A 567 7.51 -33.34 46.59
N VAL A 568 7.16 -34.60 46.30
CA VAL A 568 7.39 -35.20 44.97
C VAL A 568 6.38 -34.63 43.96
N ALA A 569 5.12 -34.48 44.36
CA ALA A 569 4.10 -33.85 43.52
C ALA A 569 4.46 -32.39 43.17
N GLU A 570 5.04 -31.64 44.12
CA GLU A 570 5.55 -30.29 43.86
C GLU A 570 6.66 -30.27 42.81
N GLN A 571 7.59 -31.23 42.86
CA GLN A 571 8.64 -31.34 41.85
C GLN A 571 8.08 -31.71 40.46
N VAL A 572 7.07 -32.57 40.41
CA VAL A 572 6.34 -32.87 39.16
C VAL A 572 5.65 -31.61 38.62
N ILE A 573 5.00 -30.82 39.48
CA ILE A 573 4.39 -29.52 39.09
C ILE A 573 5.45 -28.56 38.53
N ARG A 574 6.65 -28.50 39.11
CA ARG A 574 7.75 -27.68 38.58
C ARG A 574 8.23 -28.16 37.21
N HIS A 575 8.34 -29.48 36.99
CA HIS A 575 8.65 -30.03 35.68
C HIS A 575 7.56 -29.72 34.66
N LEU A 576 6.29 -29.77 35.06
CA LEU A 576 5.15 -29.43 34.22
C LEU A 576 5.09 -27.93 33.90
N HIS A 577 5.42 -27.05 34.86
CA HIS A 577 5.51 -25.60 34.63
C HIS A 577 6.59 -25.26 33.60
N SER A 578 7.75 -25.92 33.67
CA SER A 578 8.78 -25.77 32.64
C SER A 578 8.28 -26.26 31.28
N LEU A 579 7.66 -27.43 31.20
CA LEU A 579 7.07 -27.94 29.94
C LEU A 579 5.91 -27.08 29.42
N SER A 580 5.23 -26.31 30.27
CA SER A 580 4.12 -25.45 29.84
C SER A 580 4.55 -24.20 29.07
N ARG A 581 5.85 -23.87 29.06
CA ARG A 581 6.39 -22.82 28.21
C ARG A 581 6.37 -23.26 26.74
N THR A 582 6.89 -24.46 26.47
CA THR A 582 6.93 -25.05 25.12
C THR A 582 5.63 -25.75 24.70
N TYR A 583 4.90 -26.38 25.62
CA TYR A 583 3.71 -27.19 25.37
C TYR A 583 2.46 -26.69 26.11
N ALA A 584 2.18 -25.39 26.03
CA ALA A 584 1.07 -24.76 26.75
C ALA A 584 -0.31 -25.36 26.41
N ILE A 585 -0.59 -25.60 25.12
CA ILE A 585 -1.88 -26.07 24.59
C ILE A 585 -2.25 -27.48 25.10
N PRO A 586 -1.42 -28.53 24.90
CA PRO A 586 -1.78 -29.89 25.32
C PRO A 586 -1.94 -30.00 26.84
N ILE A 587 -1.16 -29.24 27.62
CA ILE A 587 -1.29 -29.18 29.08
C ILE A 587 -2.60 -28.49 29.48
N ALA A 588 -2.96 -27.40 28.81
CA ALA A 588 -4.23 -26.70 29.05
C ALA A 588 -5.44 -27.60 28.74
N GLU A 589 -5.40 -28.35 27.63
CA GLU A 589 -6.43 -29.33 27.29
C GLU A 589 -6.57 -30.40 28.37
N ALA A 590 -5.45 -30.98 28.84
CA ALA A 590 -5.46 -31.97 29.91
C ALA A 590 -6.02 -31.40 31.22
N PHE A 591 -5.69 -30.17 31.60
CA PHE A 591 -6.33 -29.56 32.77
C PHE A 591 -7.84 -29.35 32.57
N ARG A 592 -8.28 -28.97 31.36
CA ARG A 592 -9.71 -28.81 31.06
C ARG A 592 -10.46 -30.13 31.13
N THR A 593 -9.88 -31.25 30.68
CA THR A 593 -10.54 -32.57 30.80
C THR A 593 -10.76 -32.96 32.26
N HIS A 594 -9.78 -32.72 33.15
CA HIS A 594 -9.94 -32.93 34.60
C HIS A 594 -11.02 -32.02 35.22
N LEU A 595 -11.06 -30.74 34.84
CA LEU A 595 -12.09 -29.80 35.30
C LEU A 595 -13.50 -30.18 34.81
N LEU A 596 -13.63 -30.64 33.57
CA LEU A 596 -14.89 -31.16 33.02
C LEU A 596 -15.32 -32.44 33.75
N ALA A 597 -14.41 -33.37 34.00
CA ALA A 597 -14.68 -34.58 34.76
C ALA A 597 -15.13 -34.26 36.20
N TRP A 598 -14.62 -33.20 36.81
CA TRP A 598 -15.15 -32.70 38.09
C TRP A 598 -16.54 -32.09 37.94
N HIS A 599 -16.78 -31.29 36.90
CA HIS A 599 -18.10 -30.70 36.65
C HIS A 599 -19.22 -31.73 36.48
N GLU A 600 -18.94 -32.82 35.76
CA GLU A 600 -19.91 -33.87 35.41
C GLU A 600 -20.20 -34.84 36.58
N ARG A 601 -19.35 -34.88 37.61
CA ARG A 601 -19.52 -35.79 38.75
C ARG A 601 -20.81 -35.48 39.53
N PRO A 602 -21.68 -36.48 39.80
CA PRO A 602 -22.93 -36.27 40.53
C PRO A 602 -22.65 -35.81 41.97
N GLY A 603 -23.25 -34.69 42.36
CA GLY A 603 -23.02 -34.04 43.66
C GLY A 603 -21.80 -33.10 43.71
N GLY A 604 -20.98 -33.07 42.66
CA GLY A 604 -19.88 -32.11 42.51
C GLY A 604 -18.78 -32.21 43.57
N GLU A 605 -18.66 -33.32 44.30
CA GLU A 605 -17.62 -33.47 45.33
C GLU A 605 -16.22 -33.59 44.69
N PRO A 606 -15.24 -32.74 45.06
CA PRO A 606 -13.89 -32.82 44.53
C PRO A 606 -13.16 -34.06 45.06
N SER A 607 -12.43 -34.72 44.17
CA SER A 607 -11.40 -35.72 44.51
C SER A 607 -10.17 -35.01 45.08
N LYS A 608 -9.30 -35.77 45.76
CA LYS A 608 -7.99 -35.28 46.17
C LYS A 608 -7.14 -34.85 44.96
N GLY A 609 -7.30 -35.55 43.84
CA GLY A 609 -6.69 -35.19 42.55
C GLY A 609 -7.06 -33.79 42.10
N ASP A 610 -8.35 -33.46 42.09
CA ASP A 610 -8.84 -32.15 41.65
C ASP A 610 -8.28 -31.01 42.49
N LEU A 611 -8.12 -31.23 43.81
CA LEU A 611 -7.54 -30.23 44.72
C LEU A 611 -6.06 -29.96 44.41
N VAL A 612 -5.28 -30.99 44.07
CA VAL A 612 -3.89 -30.83 43.65
C VAL A 612 -3.81 -30.18 42.26
N VAL A 613 -4.69 -30.57 41.34
CA VAL A 613 -4.80 -29.94 40.02
C VAL A 613 -5.09 -28.44 40.13
N LEU A 614 -5.97 -28.01 41.04
CA LEU A 614 -6.20 -26.58 41.31
C LEU A 614 -4.92 -25.87 41.78
N THR A 615 -4.14 -26.49 42.67
CA THR A 615 -2.88 -25.88 43.11
C THR A 615 -1.83 -25.82 41.99
N ALA A 616 -1.83 -26.79 41.08
CA ALA A 616 -0.96 -26.79 39.91
C ALA A 616 -1.35 -25.69 38.92
N ILE A 617 -2.64 -25.55 38.60
CA ILE A 617 -3.16 -24.49 37.72
C ILE A 617 -2.76 -23.11 38.26
N GLY A 618 -2.91 -22.88 39.57
CA GLY A 618 -2.53 -21.60 40.19
C GLY A 618 -1.03 -21.32 40.28
N SER A 619 -0.19 -22.34 40.10
CA SER A 619 1.27 -22.18 40.04
C SER A 619 1.79 -22.05 38.61
N ILE A 620 1.09 -22.63 37.63
CA ILE A 620 1.50 -22.67 36.23
C ILE A 620 0.97 -21.45 35.46
N TYR A 621 -0.30 -21.11 35.65
CA TYR A 621 -0.97 -20.07 34.88
C TYR A 621 -1.18 -18.78 35.70
N PRO A 622 -1.18 -17.62 35.03
CA PRO A 622 -1.44 -16.35 35.67
C PRO A 622 -2.91 -16.24 36.11
N THR A 623 -3.13 -16.03 37.41
CA THR A 623 -4.47 -15.90 38.00
C THR A 623 -5.00 -14.46 38.03
N SER A 624 -4.22 -13.51 37.49
CA SER A 624 -4.57 -12.09 37.49
C SER A 624 -5.41 -11.64 36.31
N ASP A 625 -5.43 -12.44 35.25
CA ASP A 625 -5.92 -12.05 33.93
C ASP A 625 -7.44 -11.78 33.95
N HIS A 626 -7.91 -11.01 32.98
CA HIS A 626 -9.34 -10.72 32.86
C HIS A 626 -10.14 -11.99 32.54
N PHE A 627 -9.67 -12.73 31.55
CA PHE A 627 -10.21 -14.01 31.12
C PHE A 627 -9.06 -14.94 30.78
N HIS A 628 -9.12 -16.19 31.23
CA HIS A 628 -8.13 -17.21 30.92
C HIS A 628 -8.82 -18.57 30.74
N GLN A 629 -8.46 -19.30 29.69
CA GLN A 629 -9.17 -20.51 29.26
C GLN A 629 -9.19 -21.65 30.29
N VAL A 630 -8.12 -21.81 31.09
CA VAL A 630 -8.04 -22.81 32.18
C VAL A 630 -8.43 -22.24 33.56
N VAL A 631 -7.87 -21.09 33.95
CA VAL A 631 -8.06 -20.50 35.29
C VAL A 631 -9.49 -20.01 35.52
N THR A 632 -10.15 -19.41 34.52
CA THR A 632 -11.52 -18.91 34.68
C THR A 632 -12.50 -20.06 34.96
N PRO A 633 -12.53 -21.16 34.17
CA PRO A 633 -13.35 -22.34 34.51
C PRO A 633 -13.03 -22.97 35.86
N ALA A 634 -11.76 -23.02 36.25
CA ALA A 634 -11.38 -23.52 37.57
C ALA A 634 -11.94 -22.63 38.69
N THR A 635 -11.87 -21.31 38.54
CA THR A 635 -12.42 -20.35 39.50
C THR A 635 -13.94 -20.46 39.61
N THR A 636 -14.65 -20.60 38.49
CA THR A 636 -16.11 -20.74 38.48
C THR A 636 -16.56 -22.06 39.09
N LEU A 637 -15.82 -23.16 38.86
CA LEU A 637 -16.07 -24.45 39.53
C LEU A 637 -15.86 -24.34 41.05
N MET A 638 -14.80 -23.67 41.50
CA MET A 638 -14.59 -23.41 42.93
C MET A 638 -15.75 -22.60 43.53
N GLY A 639 -16.17 -21.52 42.85
CA GLY A 639 -17.30 -20.70 43.26
C GLY A 639 -18.61 -21.50 43.34
N ARG A 640 -18.92 -22.28 42.30
CA ARG A 640 -20.10 -23.18 42.27
C ARG A 640 -20.09 -24.13 43.47
N TRP A 641 -18.96 -24.77 43.74
CA TRP A 641 -18.83 -25.71 44.84
C TRP A 641 -19.07 -25.04 46.20
N LEU A 642 -18.42 -23.89 46.44
CA LEU A 642 -18.58 -23.12 47.68
C LEU A 642 -20.03 -22.62 47.87
N ALA A 643 -20.71 -22.26 46.78
CA ALA A 643 -22.09 -21.79 46.83
C ALA A 643 -23.09 -22.89 47.21
N VAL A 644 -22.92 -24.09 46.65
CA VAL A 644 -23.82 -25.24 46.86
C VAL A 644 -23.59 -25.91 48.21
N ASN A 645 -22.33 -26.03 48.65
CA ASN A 645 -21.97 -26.77 49.86
C ASN A 645 -21.90 -25.91 51.13
N ALA A 646 -22.27 -24.64 51.07
CA ALA A 646 -22.35 -23.79 52.26
C ALA A 646 -23.46 -24.27 53.21
N PRO A 647 -23.22 -24.36 54.54
CA PRO A 647 -24.22 -24.82 55.50
C PRO A 647 -25.56 -24.07 55.37
N SER A 648 -26.66 -24.80 55.47
CA SER A 648 -28.00 -24.21 55.50
C SER A 648 -28.18 -23.37 56.78
N PRO A 649 -28.88 -22.23 56.73
CA PRO A 649 -29.19 -21.46 57.94
C PRO A 649 -29.92 -22.32 58.98
N GLY A 650 -29.33 -22.45 60.18
CA GLY A 650 -29.89 -23.26 61.27
C GLY A 650 -29.47 -24.74 61.28
N ALA A 651 -28.53 -25.16 60.42
CA ALA A 651 -27.93 -26.48 60.51
C ALA A 651 -27.29 -26.73 61.89
N LYS A 652 -27.54 -27.90 62.48
CA LYS A 652 -27.04 -28.29 63.81
C LYS A 652 -25.70 -29.04 63.78
N MET A 653 -25.28 -29.48 62.60
CA MET A 653 -24.06 -30.25 62.40
C MET A 653 -23.34 -29.74 61.16
N VAL A 654 -22.02 -29.68 61.23
CA VAL A 654 -21.14 -29.31 60.11
C VAL A 654 -20.45 -30.59 59.65
N ASP A 655 -20.51 -30.88 58.35
CA ASP A 655 -19.72 -31.95 57.76
C ASP A 655 -18.24 -31.56 57.78
N GLU A 656 -17.44 -32.25 58.60
CA GLU A 656 -16.03 -31.92 58.83
C GLU A 656 -15.21 -31.93 57.53
N ARG A 657 -15.43 -32.93 56.67
CA ARG A 657 -14.77 -33.04 55.35
C ARG A 657 -15.06 -31.81 54.48
N ARG A 658 -16.33 -31.40 54.39
CA ARG A 658 -16.75 -30.25 53.55
C ARG A 658 -16.23 -28.94 54.12
N SER A 659 -16.18 -28.81 55.45
CA SER A 659 -15.60 -27.64 56.11
C SER A 659 -14.12 -27.47 55.77
N ARG A 660 -13.32 -28.54 55.85
CA ARG A 660 -11.88 -28.52 55.52
C ARG A 660 -11.61 -28.28 54.04
N VAL A 661 -12.32 -28.99 53.16
CA VAL A 661 -12.18 -28.79 51.70
C VAL A 661 -12.54 -27.36 51.33
N GLY A 662 -13.60 -26.80 51.92
CA GLY A 662 -13.97 -25.42 51.67
C GLY A 662 -13.02 -24.39 52.27
N ALA A 663 -12.41 -24.67 53.43
CA ALA A 663 -11.33 -23.83 53.97
C ALA A 663 -10.15 -23.76 52.99
N LEU A 664 -9.74 -24.90 52.43
CA LEU A 664 -8.70 -24.97 51.41
C LEU A 664 -9.09 -24.20 50.15
N MET A 665 -10.31 -24.40 49.63
CA MET A 665 -10.78 -23.71 48.42
C MET A 665 -10.87 -22.20 48.60
N VAL A 666 -11.32 -21.72 49.77
CA VAL A 666 -11.29 -20.30 50.11
C VAL A 666 -9.85 -19.79 50.14
N GLY A 667 -8.91 -20.52 50.77
CA GLY A 667 -7.50 -20.17 50.77
C GLY A 667 -6.90 -20.08 49.37
N VAL A 668 -7.22 -21.03 48.49
CA VAL A 668 -6.80 -21.01 47.06
C VAL A 668 -7.40 -19.81 46.34
N CYS A 669 -8.69 -19.54 46.50
CA CYS A 669 -9.34 -18.36 45.91
C CYS A 669 -8.68 -17.04 46.35
N VAL A 670 -8.37 -16.90 47.65
CA VAL A 670 -7.68 -15.71 48.18
C VAL A 670 -6.29 -15.57 47.58
N ARG A 671 -5.55 -16.68 47.45
CA ARG A 671 -4.23 -16.70 46.82
C ARG A 671 -4.28 -16.29 45.35
N TRP A 672 -5.24 -16.82 44.59
CA TRP A 672 -5.44 -16.47 43.18
C TRP A 672 -5.79 -15.00 42.99
N GLN A 673 -6.53 -14.43 43.94
CA GLN A 673 -6.96 -13.04 43.91
C GLN A 673 -5.96 -12.07 44.54
N ALA A 674 -4.81 -12.52 45.02
CA ALA A 674 -3.81 -11.67 45.65
C ALA A 674 -3.40 -10.48 44.76
N LEU A 675 -3.24 -10.72 43.46
CA LEU A 675 -2.93 -9.69 42.47
C LEU A 675 -4.20 -9.04 41.91
N SER A 676 -5.18 -9.84 41.45
CA SER A 676 -6.39 -9.32 40.78
C SER A 676 -7.30 -8.50 41.70
N LYS A 677 -7.24 -8.73 43.01
CA LYS A 677 -8.12 -8.15 44.03
C LYS A 677 -9.60 -8.23 43.63
N ARG A 678 -10.00 -9.23 42.83
CA ARG A 678 -11.41 -9.50 42.51
C ARG A 678 -12.09 -10.03 43.77
N ILE A 679 -13.42 -9.88 43.88
CA ILE A 679 -14.17 -10.35 45.04
C ILE A 679 -14.78 -11.72 44.69
N VAL A 680 -14.58 -12.76 45.51
CA VAL A 680 -15.38 -13.99 45.46
C VAL A 680 -16.51 -13.90 46.52
N PRO A 681 -17.75 -13.58 46.14
CA PRO A 681 -18.86 -13.51 47.10
C PRO A 681 -19.20 -14.88 47.72
N GLU A 682 -18.98 -15.97 46.99
CA GLU A 682 -19.23 -17.33 47.46
C GLU A 682 -18.30 -17.71 48.62
N ALA A 683 -17.03 -17.28 48.57
CA ALA A 683 -16.04 -17.50 49.64
C ALA A 683 -16.44 -16.74 50.93
N VAL A 684 -16.90 -15.49 50.78
CA VAL A 684 -17.45 -14.70 51.90
C VAL A 684 -18.67 -15.40 52.51
N ARG A 685 -19.62 -15.81 51.67
CA ARG A 685 -20.84 -16.48 52.12
C ARG A 685 -20.55 -17.80 52.82
N PHE A 686 -19.60 -18.58 52.30
CA PHE A 686 -19.21 -19.87 52.85
C PHE A 686 -18.57 -19.72 54.24
N THR A 687 -17.56 -18.86 54.36
CA THR A 687 -16.88 -18.59 55.65
C THR A 687 -17.84 -18.02 56.69
N LEU A 688 -18.72 -17.09 56.30
CA LEU A 688 -19.74 -16.53 57.19
C LEU A 688 -20.66 -17.62 57.74
N ARG A 689 -21.17 -18.50 56.87
CA ARG A 689 -22.10 -19.57 57.25
C ARG A 689 -21.45 -20.60 58.15
N ILE A 690 -20.21 -21.01 57.85
CA ILE A 690 -19.47 -21.95 58.71
C ILE A 690 -19.23 -21.35 60.08
N LEU A 691 -18.69 -20.13 60.16
CA LEU A 691 -18.43 -19.48 61.44
C LEU A 691 -19.72 -19.27 62.24
N ALA A 692 -20.83 -18.91 61.58
CA ALA A 692 -22.13 -18.78 62.23
C ALA A 692 -22.64 -20.11 62.80
N THR A 693 -22.54 -21.21 62.04
CA THR A 693 -22.95 -22.53 62.52
C THR A 693 -22.08 -22.99 63.70
N ILE A 694 -20.76 -22.84 63.60
CA ILE A 694 -19.82 -23.19 64.68
C ILE A 694 -20.11 -22.38 65.95
N ALA A 695 -20.42 -21.09 65.81
CA ALA A 695 -20.78 -20.22 66.93
C ALA A 695 -22.00 -20.74 67.72
N VAL A 696 -22.98 -21.31 67.01
CA VAL A 696 -24.23 -21.83 67.59
C VAL A 696 -24.03 -23.20 68.22
N THR A 697 -23.33 -24.10 67.53
CA THR A 697 -23.24 -25.51 67.93
C THR A 697 -22.14 -25.78 68.96
N ARG A 698 -21.15 -24.87 69.11
CA ARG A 698 -20.01 -24.98 70.04
C ARG A 698 -19.28 -26.34 69.99
N THR A 699 -19.41 -27.06 68.88
CA THR A 699 -18.93 -28.43 68.73
C THR A 699 -17.47 -28.38 68.29
N SER A 700 -16.58 -28.69 69.22
CA SER A 700 -15.13 -28.48 69.14
C SER A 700 -14.40 -29.63 68.42
N SER A 701 -14.72 -29.91 67.16
CA SER A 701 -13.92 -30.86 66.34
C SER A 701 -13.44 -30.28 65.00
N THR A 702 -13.98 -29.14 64.55
CA THR A 702 -13.52 -28.46 63.33
C THR A 702 -12.53 -27.35 63.70
N GLU A 703 -11.38 -27.31 63.02
CA GLU A 703 -10.35 -26.28 63.22
C GLU A 703 -10.85 -24.92 62.74
N VAL A 704 -11.31 -24.10 63.70
CA VAL A 704 -11.82 -22.74 63.43
C VAL A 704 -10.70 -21.82 62.93
N ALA A 705 -9.44 -22.14 63.26
CA ALA A 705 -8.26 -21.33 62.94
C ALA A 705 -8.13 -21.05 61.44
N GLU A 706 -8.29 -22.06 60.58
CA GLU A 706 -8.17 -21.92 59.12
C GLU A 706 -9.20 -20.92 58.55
N HIS A 707 -10.45 -20.98 59.03
CA HIS A 707 -11.50 -20.07 58.60
C HIS A 707 -11.28 -18.64 59.09
N LEU A 708 -10.67 -18.47 60.27
CA LEU A 708 -10.32 -17.15 60.81
C LEU A 708 -9.12 -16.55 60.07
N GLU A 709 -8.12 -17.35 59.72
CA GLU A 709 -6.97 -16.92 58.91
C GLU A 709 -7.41 -16.47 57.52
N ASN A 710 -8.24 -17.29 56.86
CA ASN A 710 -8.86 -16.93 55.58
C ASN A 710 -9.68 -15.64 55.68
N LEU A 711 -10.41 -15.43 56.78
CA LEU A 711 -11.17 -14.20 57.01
C LEU A 711 -10.26 -12.98 57.11
N THR A 712 -9.16 -13.07 57.87
CA THR A 712 -8.20 -11.98 57.98
C THR A 712 -7.50 -11.70 56.65
N ALA A 713 -7.12 -12.74 55.90
CA ALA A 713 -6.50 -12.60 54.58
C ALA A 713 -7.46 -11.96 53.56
N MET A 714 -8.74 -12.35 53.55
CA MET A 714 -9.77 -11.70 52.73
C MET A 714 -9.95 -10.22 53.10
N ALA A 715 -9.94 -9.90 54.39
CA ALA A 715 -10.09 -8.52 54.86
C ALA A 715 -8.92 -7.63 54.46
N GLU A 716 -7.70 -8.13 54.54
CA GLU A 716 -6.51 -7.41 54.08
C GLU A 716 -6.52 -7.21 52.56
N LEU A 717 -6.96 -8.23 51.81
CA LEU A 717 -7.02 -8.20 50.35
C LEU A 717 -8.04 -7.17 49.82
N TRP A 718 -9.21 -7.07 50.45
CA TRP A 718 -10.33 -6.25 49.97
C TRP A 718 -10.54 -4.94 50.74
N LYS A 719 -9.59 -4.53 51.59
CA LYS A 719 -9.68 -3.26 52.36
C LYS A 719 -9.90 -2.02 51.49
N ASP A 720 -9.45 -2.05 50.23
CA ASP A 720 -9.53 -0.94 49.27
C ASP A 720 -10.91 -0.87 48.56
N LYS A 721 -11.78 -1.87 48.72
CA LYS A 721 -13.07 -1.95 48.01
C LYS A 721 -14.14 -1.09 48.70
N THR A 722 -14.97 -0.42 47.90
CA THR A 722 -16.02 0.48 48.40
C THR A 722 -17.10 -0.23 49.22
N ALA A 723 -17.37 -1.52 48.93
CA ALA A 723 -18.34 -2.36 49.63
C ALA A 723 -17.74 -3.09 50.86
N PHE A 724 -16.51 -2.76 51.28
CA PHE A 724 -15.82 -3.43 52.39
C PHE A 724 -16.65 -3.47 53.68
N ILE A 725 -17.36 -2.39 53.99
CA ILE A 725 -18.18 -2.28 55.20
C ILE A 725 -19.33 -3.30 55.17
N GLU A 726 -20.06 -3.36 54.06
CA GLU A 726 -21.19 -4.30 53.88
C GLU A 726 -20.75 -5.76 53.93
N ILE A 727 -19.55 -6.05 53.39
CA ILE A 727 -19.00 -7.41 53.31
C ILE A 727 -18.56 -7.90 54.70
N PHE A 728 -17.80 -7.11 55.46
CA PHE A 728 -17.15 -7.58 56.69
C PHE A 728 -17.87 -7.22 57.99
N GLN A 729 -18.77 -6.23 57.99
CA GLN A 729 -19.56 -5.89 59.18
C GLN A 729 -20.41 -7.07 59.73
N PRO A 730 -21.02 -7.95 58.91
CA PRO A 730 -21.76 -9.11 59.38
C PRO A 730 -20.94 -10.13 60.20
N PHE A 731 -19.62 -10.14 60.05
CA PHE A 731 -18.75 -11.07 60.78
C PHE A 731 -18.54 -10.66 62.25
N LEU A 732 -18.56 -9.37 62.56
CA LEU A 732 -18.33 -8.88 63.94
C LEU A 732 -19.24 -9.50 65.01
N PRO A 733 -20.58 -9.58 64.86
CA PRO A 733 -21.43 -10.24 65.86
C PRO A 733 -21.15 -11.74 65.96
N ILE A 734 -20.78 -12.40 64.85
CA ILE A 734 -20.44 -13.82 64.83
C ILE A 734 -19.15 -14.05 65.62
N LEU A 735 -18.08 -13.30 65.32
CA LEU A 735 -16.79 -13.42 66.00
C LEU A 735 -16.89 -13.16 67.52
N ARG A 736 -17.73 -12.22 67.96
CA ARG A 736 -18.02 -12.00 69.39
C ARG A 736 -18.64 -13.22 70.06
N ASN A 737 -19.49 -13.97 69.35
CA ASN A 737 -20.13 -15.18 69.87
C ASN A 737 -19.18 -16.38 69.94
N LEU A 738 -18.11 -16.42 69.11
CA LEU A 738 -17.08 -17.47 69.15
C LEU A 738 -16.16 -17.37 70.38
N GLY A 739 -16.11 -16.23 71.06
CA GLY A 739 -15.31 -16.05 72.28
C GLY A 739 -13.83 -15.74 72.01
N SER A 740 -12.94 -16.16 72.91
CA SER A 740 -11.52 -15.75 72.94
C SER A 740 -10.69 -16.19 71.73
N THR A 741 -11.10 -17.22 70.99
CA THR A 741 -10.37 -17.68 69.79
C THR A 741 -10.49 -16.72 68.62
N ALA A 742 -11.56 -15.93 68.57
CA ALA A 742 -11.89 -15.01 67.48
C ALA A 742 -11.60 -13.54 67.81
N THR A 743 -11.09 -13.24 69.02
CA THR A 743 -10.75 -11.87 69.43
C THR A 743 -9.72 -11.18 68.53
N PRO A 744 -8.58 -11.81 68.11
CA PRO A 744 -7.61 -11.12 67.25
C PRO A 744 -8.21 -10.76 65.89
N ALA A 745 -8.99 -11.67 65.30
CA ALA A 745 -9.68 -11.42 64.02
C ALA A 745 -10.74 -10.30 64.15
N SER A 746 -11.48 -10.27 65.26
CA SER A 746 -12.47 -9.21 65.53
C SER A 746 -11.82 -7.84 65.72
N GLU A 747 -10.68 -7.76 66.41
CA GLU A 747 -9.93 -6.51 66.60
C GLU A 747 -9.33 -6.03 65.27
N HIS A 748 -8.77 -6.94 64.49
CA HIS A 748 -8.23 -6.64 63.15
C HIS A 748 -9.31 -6.06 62.22
N LEU A 749 -10.47 -6.72 62.12
CA LEU A 749 -11.59 -6.21 61.31
C LEU A 749 -12.11 -4.85 61.79
N THR A 750 -12.19 -4.63 63.11
CA THR A 750 -12.64 -3.35 63.67
C THR A 750 -11.67 -2.23 63.30
N THR A 751 -10.37 -2.52 63.32
CA THR A 751 -9.30 -1.59 62.92
C THR A 751 -9.40 -1.22 61.44
N LEU A 752 -9.72 -2.16 60.54
CA LEU A 752 -9.88 -1.89 59.11
C LEU A 752 -11.20 -1.18 58.77
N LEU A 753 -12.29 -1.47 59.49
CA LEU A 753 -13.60 -0.85 59.26
C LEU A 753 -13.64 0.64 59.65
N GLY A 754 -12.83 1.07 60.62
CA GLY A 754 -12.74 2.46 61.04
C GLY A 754 -12.36 3.42 59.90
N PRO A 755 -11.19 3.27 59.26
CA PRO A 755 -10.77 4.06 58.11
C PRO A 755 -11.73 3.95 56.92
N SER A 756 -12.24 2.75 56.63
CA SER A 756 -13.18 2.53 55.50
C SER A 756 -14.47 3.37 55.65
N ARG A 757 -14.98 3.54 56.87
CA ARG A 757 -16.13 4.42 57.15
C ARG A 757 -15.82 5.90 56.92
N GLN A 758 -14.58 6.32 57.13
CA GLN A 758 -14.15 7.71 56.93
C GLN A 758 -13.87 8.03 55.45
N THR A 759 -13.37 7.06 54.68
CA THR A 759 -13.03 7.25 53.26
C THR A 759 -14.21 7.06 52.30
N ARG A 760 -15.33 6.49 52.77
CA ARG A 760 -16.51 6.20 51.94
C ARG A 760 -17.11 7.47 51.31
N ARG A 761 -17.33 7.43 50.00
CA ARG A 761 -17.98 8.48 49.19
C ARG A 761 -19.21 7.95 48.47
N PRO A 762 -20.21 8.80 48.15
CA PRO A 762 -21.32 8.42 47.27
C PRO A 762 -20.81 8.13 45.84
N LEU A 763 -21.48 7.20 45.15
CA LEU A 763 -21.12 6.79 43.79
C LEU A 763 -21.52 7.87 42.77
N LEU A 764 -20.63 8.14 41.82
CA LEU A 764 -20.83 9.06 40.70
C LEU A 764 -20.55 8.35 39.36
N LEU A 765 -21.29 7.26 39.10
CA LEU A 765 -21.05 6.40 37.93
C LEU A 765 -21.41 7.08 36.60
N HIS A 766 -22.45 7.92 36.59
CA HIS A 766 -22.99 8.56 35.38
C HIS A 766 -22.33 9.91 35.06
N ASN A 767 -21.01 10.02 35.23
CA ASN A 767 -20.23 11.19 34.82
C ASN A 767 -19.64 10.96 33.43
N HIS A 768 -20.50 10.85 32.41
CA HIS A 768 -20.09 10.66 31.03
C HIS A 768 -19.54 11.96 30.43
N ARG A 769 -18.51 11.85 29.58
CA ARG A 769 -18.03 12.98 28.79
C ARG A 769 -19.08 13.29 27.72
N PRO A 770 -19.45 14.57 27.49
CA PRO A 770 -20.39 14.91 26.43
C PRO A 770 -19.79 14.54 25.07
N GLN A 771 -20.59 13.93 24.19
CA GLN A 771 -20.16 13.59 22.83
C GLN A 771 -19.86 14.87 22.02
N PRO A 772 -18.79 14.90 21.21
CA PRO A 772 -18.52 16.02 20.32
C PRO A 772 -19.56 16.11 19.20
N LEU A 773 -19.68 17.28 18.57
CA LEU A 773 -20.48 17.45 17.36
C LEU A 773 -19.86 16.64 16.22
N ARG A 774 -20.68 15.91 15.46
CA ARG A 774 -20.24 15.17 14.26
C ARG A 774 -19.59 16.12 13.26
N THR A 775 -18.31 15.89 12.94
CA THR A 775 -17.58 16.62 11.91
C THR A 775 -17.93 16.06 10.53
N SER A 776 -17.77 16.87 9.48
CA SER A 776 -17.99 16.42 8.09
C SER A 776 -16.90 16.99 7.20
N ASN A 777 -16.38 16.15 6.31
CA ASN A 777 -15.33 16.55 5.39
C ASN A 777 -15.93 17.38 4.24
N PRO A 778 -15.46 18.63 4.02
CA PRO A 778 -15.98 19.46 2.96
C PRO A 778 -15.63 18.86 1.59
N LYS A 779 -16.62 18.73 0.71
CA LYS A 779 -16.38 18.32 -0.68
C LYS A 779 -15.93 19.51 -1.52
N PHE A 780 -14.67 19.53 -1.91
CA PHE A 780 -14.11 20.52 -2.82
C PHE A 780 -13.08 19.88 -3.76
N GLU A 781 -12.67 20.61 -4.78
CA GLU A 781 -11.61 20.18 -5.70
C GLU A 781 -10.37 21.03 -5.45
N GLU A 782 -9.24 20.38 -5.22
CA GLU A 782 -7.98 21.06 -4.89
C GLU A 782 -7.50 21.98 -6.02
N GLY A 783 -7.60 21.52 -7.27
CA GLY A 783 -7.27 22.29 -8.47
C GLY A 783 -8.48 23.01 -9.09
N PHE A 784 -9.37 23.61 -8.30
CA PHE A 784 -10.61 24.22 -8.80
C PHE A 784 -10.34 25.35 -9.82
N ASN A 785 -10.91 25.20 -11.01
CA ASN A 785 -10.85 26.17 -12.10
C ASN A 785 -12.27 26.47 -12.61
N PRO A 786 -12.75 27.72 -12.52
CA PRO A 786 -14.09 28.10 -12.99
C PRO A 786 -14.37 27.83 -14.48
N ASP A 787 -13.33 27.74 -15.32
CA ASP A 787 -13.47 27.48 -16.75
C ASP A 787 -13.55 25.98 -17.10
N LYS A 788 -13.24 25.10 -16.13
CA LYS A 788 -13.28 23.65 -16.29
C LYS A 788 -14.56 23.09 -15.68
N HIS A 789 -15.14 22.10 -16.36
CA HIS A 789 -16.23 21.30 -15.82
C HIS A 789 -15.63 20.02 -15.23
N TYR A 790 -16.05 19.69 -14.02
CA TYR A 790 -15.60 18.52 -13.29
C TYR A 790 -16.79 17.58 -13.13
N ASP A 791 -16.69 16.43 -13.78
CA ASP A 791 -17.66 15.35 -13.74
C ASP A 791 -16.85 14.05 -13.57
N PRO A 792 -17.19 13.18 -12.60
CA PRO A 792 -16.54 11.88 -12.46
C PRO A 792 -16.67 11.01 -13.72
N ASP A 793 -17.78 11.14 -14.45
CA ASP A 793 -18.05 10.32 -15.63
C ASP A 793 -17.51 10.99 -16.90
N ARG A 794 -16.45 10.39 -17.47
CA ARG A 794 -15.79 10.94 -18.65
C ARG A 794 -16.71 11.00 -19.88
N GLU A 795 -17.52 9.97 -20.10
CA GLU A 795 -18.45 9.93 -21.25
C GLU A 795 -19.49 11.05 -21.21
N ARG A 796 -20.08 11.34 -20.04
CA ARG A 796 -21.00 12.47 -19.86
C ARG A 796 -20.30 13.80 -20.10
N SER A 797 -19.08 13.94 -19.60
CA SER A 797 -18.28 15.15 -19.79
C SER A 797 -17.94 15.41 -21.27
N ASP A 798 -17.56 14.36 -22.00
CA ASP A 798 -17.18 14.42 -23.41
C ASP A 798 -18.40 14.67 -24.30
N ALA A 799 -19.53 14.01 -24.02
CA ALA A 799 -20.78 14.26 -24.72
C ALA A 799 -21.26 15.71 -24.52
N ALA A 800 -21.17 16.25 -23.31
CA ALA A 800 -21.52 17.65 -23.03
C ALA A 800 -20.58 18.64 -23.75
N LYS A 801 -19.27 18.33 -23.78
CA LYS A 801 -18.26 19.12 -24.50
C LYS A 801 -18.54 19.15 -26.00
N LEU A 802 -18.79 17.98 -26.62
CA LEU A 802 -19.14 17.86 -28.04
C LEU A 802 -20.43 18.63 -28.37
N ARG A 803 -21.48 18.49 -27.55
CA ARG A 803 -22.73 19.25 -27.73
C ARG A 803 -22.49 20.77 -27.69
N LYS A 804 -21.61 21.25 -26.81
CA LYS A 804 -21.25 22.68 -26.72
C LYS A 804 -20.50 23.15 -27.96
N GLU A 805 -19.58 22.32 -28.47
CA GLU A 805 -18.81 22.60 -29.67
C GLU A 805 -19.70 22.64 -30.93
N VAL A 806 -20.54 21.62 -31.14
CA VAL A 806 -21.50 21.57 -32.25
C VAL A 806 -22.41 22.80 -32.24
N ASN A 807 -22.92 23.20 -31.08
CA ASN A 807 -23.78 24.38 -30.97
C ASN A 807 -23.02 25.70 -31.27
N ARG A 808 -21.76 25.79 -30.86
CA ARG A 808 -20.90 26.95 -31.16
C ARG A 808 -20.63 27.05 -32.66
N GLU A 809 -20.20 25.96 -33.28
CA GLU A 809 -19.87 25.89 -34.71
C GLU A 809 -21.12 26.12 -35.57
N LYS A 810 -22.23 25.45 -35.26
CA LYS A 810 -23.52 25.67 -35.93
C LYS A 810 -23.95 27.14 -35.87
N LYS A 811 -23.81 27.79 -34.71
CA LYS A 811 -24.14 29.22 -34.55
C LYS A 811 -23.17 30.13 -35.32
N GLY A 812 -21.90 29.75 -35.43
CA GLY A 812 -20.89 30.43 -36.24
C GLY A 812 -21.21 30.34 -37.74
N ALA A 813 -21.38 29.12 -38.25
CA ALA A 813 -21.70 28.84 -39.65
C ALA A 813 -22.99 29.54 -40.10
N VAL A 814 -24.08 29.40 -39.32
CA VAL A 814 -25.36 30.07 -39.63
C VAL A 814 -25.20 31.60 -39.65
N ARG A 815 -24.34 32.17 -38.79
CA ARG A 815 -24.09 33.61 -38.77
C ARG A 815 -23.35 34.08 -40.01
N GLU A 816 -22.34 33.35 -40.48
CA GLU A 816 -21.62 33.72 -41.70
C GLU A 816 -22.51 33.54 -42.94
N LEU A 817 -23.24 32.42 -43.07
CA LEU A 817 -24.20 32.22 -44.17
C LEU A 817 -25.25 33.34 -44.25
N ARG A 818 -25.77 33.80 -43.11
CA ARG A 818 -26.71 34.94 -43.07
C ARG A 818 -26.08 36.24 -43.55
N LYS A 819 -24.82 36.50 -43.19
CA LYS A 819 -24.10 37.71 -43.64
C LYS A 819 -23.77 37.62 -45.14
N ASP A 820 -23.39 36.44 -45.62
CA ASP A 820 -23.10 36.20 -47.04
C ASP A 820 -24.37 36.36 -47.87
N GLY A 821 -25.47 35.76 -47.45
CA GLY A 821 -26.79 35.97 -48.06
C GLY A 821 -27.21 37.44 -48.08
N ALA A 822 -26.96 38.19 -46.99
CA ALA A 822 -27.23 39.63 -46.96
C ALA A 822 -26.32 40.43 -47.90
N PHE A 823 -25.06 40.03 -48.09
CA PHE A 823 -24.14 40.66 -49.03
C PHE A 823 -24.58 40.43 -50.48
N VAL A 824 -24.88 39.17 -50.84
CA VAL A 824 -25.40 38.80 -52.17
C VAL A 824 -26.65 39.61 -52.49
N ALA A 825 -27.62 39.65 -51.56
CA ALA A 825 -28.86 40.40 -51.76
C ALA A 825 -28.62 41.90 -52.03
N ARG A 826 -27.62 42.52 -51.37
CA ARG A 826 -27.27 43.93 -51.61
C ARG A 826 -26.61 44.16 -52.96
N GLU A 827 -25.69 43.29 -53.34
CA GLU A 827 -24.99 43.39 -54.64
C GLU A 827 -25.97 43.12 -55.80
N GLU A 828 -26.82 42.09 -55.70
CA GLU A 828 -27.86 41.81 -56.69
C GLU A 828 -28.86 42.97 -56.84
N LEU A 829 -29.26 43.60 -55.72
CA LEU A 829 -30.11 44.79 -55.74
C LEU A 829 -29.39 45.98 -56.39
N ARG A 830 -28.09 46.19 -56.10
CA ARG A 830 -27.31 47.27 -56.71
C ARG A 830 -27.21 47.07 -58.23
N GLU A 831 -26.81 45.87 -58.66
CA GLU A 831 -26.72 45.51 -60.08
C GLU A 831 -28.06 45.64 -60.79
N LYS A 832 -29.17 45.27 -60.13
CA LYS A 832 -30.52 45.46 -60.69
C LYS A 832 -30.86 46.94 -60.85
N ARG A 833 -30.62 47.78 -59.83
CA ARG A 833 -30.90 49.23 -59.90
C ARG A 833 -30.06 49.93 -60.96
N GLU A 834 -28.79 49.56 -61.09
CA GLU A 834 -27.89 50.09 -62.14
C GLU A 834 -28.38 49.67 -63.53
N ARG A 835 -28.71 48.39 -63.74
CA ARG A 835 -29.30 47.90 -64.99
C ARG A 835 -30.61 48.60 -65.36
N ASP A 836 -31.52 48.76 -64.40
CA ASP A 836 -32.81 49.44 -64.62
C ASP A 836 -32.60 50.93 -64.93
N ALA A 837 -31.66 51.61 -64.25
CA ALA A 837 -31.34 53.01 -64.50
C ALA A 837 -30.69 53.21 -65.89
N ASP A 838 -29.78 52.32 -66.28
CA ASP A 838 -29.16 52.33 -67.61
C ASP A 838 -30.18 52.02 -68.70
N PHE A 839 -31.12 51.11 -68.44
CA PHE A 839 -32.23 50.80 -69.34
C PHE A 839 -33.13 52.04 -69.54
N VAL A 840 -33.59 52.67 -68.45
CA VAL A 840 -34.42 53.89 -68.53
C VAL A 840 -33.68 55.05 -69.20
N LYS A 841 -32.38 55.22 -68.93
CA LYS A 841 -31.56 56.25 -69.59
C LYS A 841 -31.42 55.99 -71.08
N ARG A 842 -31.21 54.73 -71.48
CA ARG A 842 -31.14 54.31 -72.89
C ARG A 842 -32.49 54.51 -73.59
N GLU A 843 -33.58 54.10 -72.94
CA GLU A 843 -34.95 54.29 -73.44
C GLU A 843 -35.27 55.77 -73.61
N ARG A 844 -35.02 56.62 -72.60
CA ARG A 844 -35.20 58.08 -72.71
C ARG A 844 -34.37 58.69 -73.83
N ARG A 845 -33.13 58.23 -74.04
CA ARG A 845 -32.28 58.69 -75.14
C ARG A 845 -32.87 58.30 -76.49
N LEU A 846 -33.29 57.04 -76.66
CA LEU A 846 -33.91 56.55 -77.89
C LEU A 846 -35.23 57.27 -78.17
N VAL A 847 -36.08 57.46 -77.16
CA VAL A 847 -37.34 58.23 -77.29
C VAL A 847 -37.08 59.69 -77.67
N ALA A 848 -36.05 60.32 -77.09
CA ALA A 848 -35.66 61.69 -77.46
C ALA A 848 -35.14 61.77 -78.91
N GLU A 849 -34.38 60.76 -79.36
CA GLU A 849 -33.89 60.65 -80.74
C GLU A 849 -35.04 60.45 -81.74
N ILE A 850 -36.00 59.58 -81.43
CA ILE A 850 -37.24 59.39 -82.22
C ILE A 850 -38.10 60.68 -82.22
N ALA A 851 -38.19 61.40 -81.11
CA ALA A 851 -38.91 62.67 -81.06
C ALA A 851 -38.24 63.77 -81.92
N GLN A 852 -36.92 63.68 -82.13
CA GLN A 852 -36.19 64.58 -83.01
C GLN A 852 -36.54 64.33 -84.50
N GLU A 853 -36.74 63.08 -84.92
CA GLU A 853 -37.31 62.76 -86.24
C GLU A 853 -38.74 63.31 -86.39
N GLY A 854 -39.54 63.29 -85.31
CA GLY A 854 -40.86 63.94 -85.26
C GLY A 854 -40.80 65.46 -85.50
N ARG A 855 -39.70 66.13 -85.13
CA ARG A 855 -39.48 67.55 -85.41
C ARG A 855 -39.20 67.81 -86.89
N GLU A 856 -38.57 66.87 -87.60
CA GLU A 856 -38.41 66.94 -89.06
C GLU A 856 -39.76 66.78 -89.77
N SER A 857 -40.66 65.96 -89.23
CA SER A 857 -42.04 65.86 -89.73
C SER A 857 -42.85 67.17 -89.56
N GLN A 858 -42.64 67.94 -88.48
CA GLN A 858 -43.23 69.26 -88.30
C GLN A 858 -42.52 70.38 -89.09
N GLY A 859 -41.19 70.27 -89.27
CA GLY A 859 -40.40 71.17 -90.12
C GLY A 859 -40.79 71.08 -91.61
N GLY A 860 -41.25 69.92 -92.06
CA GLY A 860 -41.87 69.73 -93.38
C GLY A 860 -43.26 70.40 -93.53
N GLY A 861 -43.93 70.77 -92.43
CA GLY A 861 -45.23 71.45 -92.44
C GLY A 861 -45.14 72.98 -92.55
N GLY A 862 -44.00 73.59 -92.20
CA GLY A 862 -43.81 75.05 -92.19
C GLY A 862 -43.63 75.71 -93.56
N GLY A 863 -43.47 74.92 -94.63
CA GLY A 863 -43.30 75.39 -96.00
C GLY A 863 -44.59 75.68 -96.79
N ARG A 864 -45.79 75.48 -96.20
CA ARG A 864 -47.08 75.62 -96.91
C ARG A 864 -47.83 76.95 -96.68
N ALA A 865 -47.29 77.90 -95.91
CA ALA A 865 -48.01 79.12 -95.50
C ALA A 865 -47.42 80.45 -96.02
N ARG A 866 -46.62 80.45 -97.09
CA ARG A 866 -46.21 81.68 -97.80
C ARG A 866 -46.30 81.52 -99.32
N GLY A 867 -47.44 81.97 -99.87
CA GLY A 867 -47.60 82.17 -101.31
C GLY A 867 -49.00 81.87 -101.84
N LYS A 868 -49.96 82.79 -101.64
CA LYS A 868 -51.09 83.03 -102.56
C LYS A 868 -51.77 84.37 -102.21
N GLY A 869 -51.67 85.33 -103.13
CA GLY A 869 -52.17 86.71 -103.03
C GLY A 869 -51.98 87.50 -104.34
N ARG A 870 -52.64 87.03 -105.41
CA ARG A 870 -53.18 87.72 -106.60
C ARG A 870 -54.01 86.62 -107.30
N ARG A 871 -55.33 86.68 -107.46
CA ARG A 871 -56.32 87.77 -107.32
C ARG A 871 -56.93 87.90 -105.93
#